data_AF-A0A0E0HCZ0-F1
#
_entry.id   AF-A0A0E0HCZ0-F1
#
_cell.length_a   1.000
_cell.length_b   1.000
_cell.length_c   1.000
_cell.angle_alpha   90.00
_cell.angle_beta   90.00
_cell.angle_gamma   90.00
#
_symmetry.space_group_name_H-M   'P 1'
#
loop_
_entity.id
_entity.type
_entity.pdbx_description
1 polymer ?
#
loop_
_entity_poly.entity_id
_entity_poly.type
_entity_poly.pdbx_seq_one_letter_code
_entity_poly.pdbx_strand_id
1 'polypeptide(L)'
;MLLPPHPVEEKKRSITVAPFECAWDEEFRFREAGRGCITFEASAHNDVTLVFREQPGSQHYHYKMDNSRHYIVILGSHRNKRLKIEVDGKTVVDVAGIGLCCSSSFQSYWISIYDGLISIGQGRHPNNNILFQWLDPDPNRNVQYVGLSSWDKHVGYRNISLMPSAPQNSILWSQIECAYVEPDGAGGHTRKQESKDGLDQRALANFLENWDFSDSIFVVGSERKVVPAHKVVLGSCGDFPFNLMMSRPAIELPSVSYPVLHSLLEYIYTGSTQISEWQLVSLLELSSQFKVKPLVMYCEEIIGCLKMSDAVSESSKKIQLSSGGSQAHQFYYFPFKAPLNTQKIEQFLVNGEHSDVNIYVNGHGLVTHAHKLILSLWSMTFDKMFTNGMKESSASNVFFEDVPVEAFFLLIQFMYSGELKVDIEEITPVLVELLLLSDQFGITALQFECCKRIMEFLSKIMILPTLVILVLILQHGHMTVTSEERVLDAILTWCMEACDCFNWTSVHELLSTSRPEKLFGGRLTAINTLLPFVRFPLVQPSVLHLMEKSNLAKNIEAFRQLVAEAIEFSNAGLRMATNTCERFHHRRSSYKELQYISDGDNNGVIYYAGTSFGKHQWINPVLAKNITVTASSPNSRYTDPKALVSKNYQATCFAGPRLEDGKMCSWWMVDIGPDHQLMCNYYTVRQDGSATFMRSWVLQGSMDGRSWTSLHVHEDDQTICQPGQFASWPITGQTALLPFRFFRVMLTAPATGVSNTWNLCICFLELYGYFR
;
A
#
# COMPACT_ATOMS: atom_id res chain seq x y z
N MET A 1 3.73 -45.34 -43.58
CA MET A 1 2.27 -45.17 -43.53
C MET A 1 1.71 -46.03 -42.42
N LEU A 2 1.34 -45.41 -41.31
CA LEU A 2 0.14 -45.65 -40.47
C LEU A 2 0.18 -44.53 -39.41
N LEU A 3 -0.97 -43.87 -39.23
CA LEU A 3 -1.14 -42.47 -38.82
C LEU A 3 -0.73 -42.15 -37.36
N PRO A 4 -0.36 -40.89 -37.05
CA PRO A 4 -0.27 -40.42 -35.67
C PRO A 4 -1.68 -40.32 -35.04
N PRO A 5 -1.79 -40.41 -33.70
CA PRO A 5 -3.07 -40.27 -33.02
C PRO A 5 -3.61 -38.85 -33.22
N HIS A 6 -4.91 -38.76 -33.52
CA HIS A 6 -5.63 -37.49 -33.61
C HIS A 6 -5.42 -36.66 -32.34
N PRO A 7 -5.21 -35.34 -32.45
CA PRO A 7 -5.29 -34.46 -31.30
C PRO A 7 -6.71 -34.53 -30.75
N VAL A 8 -6.83 -34.78 -29.44
CA VAL A 8 -8.08 -34.58 -28.72
C VAL A 8 -8.43 -33.10 -28.85
N GLU A 9 -9.38 -32.78 -29.71
CA GLU A 9 -10.03 -31.46 -29.70
C GLU A 9 -10.70 -31.29 -28.33
N GLU A 10 -10.14 -30.42 -27.49
CA GLU A 10 -10.88 -29.85 -26.37
C GLU A 10 -12.14 -29.19 -26.93
N LYS A 11 -13.30 -29.84 -26.79
CA LYS A 11 -14.60 -29.27 -27.11
C LYS A 11 -14.82 -28.02 -26.27
N LYS A 12 -14.51 -26.84 -26.83
CA LYS A 12 -14.91 -25.55 -26.28
C LYS A 12 -16.44 -25.47 -26.28
N ARG A 13 -17.05 -25.68 -25.11
CA ARG A 13 -18.50 -25.69 -24.89
C ARG A 13 -19.06 -24.29 -25.22
N SER A 14 -19.98 -24.22 -26.18
CA SER A 14 -20.76 -23.01 -26.49
C SER A 14 -22.17 -23.18 -25.94
N ILE A 15 -22.67 -22.19 -25.19
CA ILE A 15 -23.99 -22.20 -24.56
C ILE A 15 -24.81 -21.06 -25.17
N THR A 16 -25.99 -21.35 -25.69
CA THR A 16 -26.94 -20.33 -26.12
C THR A 16 -28.06 -20.27 -25.09
N VAL A 17 -28.20 -19.15 -24.39
CA VAL A 17 -29.23 -18.95 -23.36
C VAL A 17 -30.47 -18.33 -24.02
N ALA A 18 -31.66 -18.85 -23.72
CA ALA A 18 -32.91 -18.32 -24.26
C ALA A 18 -33.35 -17.03 -23.55
N PRO A 19 -34.24 -16.22 -24.17
CA PRO A 19 -34.86 -15.08 -23.50
C PRO A 19 -35.52 -15.49 -22.18
N PHE A 20 -35.29 -14.71 -21.12
CA PHE A 20 -35.81 -14.98 -19.77
C PHE A 20 -35.38 -16.34 -19.19
N GLU A 21 -34.17 -16.78 -19.53
CA GLU A 21 -33.56 -17.95 -18.92
C GLU A 21 -32.19 -17.60 -18.33
N CYS A 22 -31.82 -18.37 -17.31
CA CYS A 22 -30.49 -18.34 -16.70
C CYS A 22 -29.91 -19.76 -16.68
N ALA A 23 -28.78 -19.94 -17.34
CA ALA A 23 -28.03 -21.19 -17.33
C ALA A 23 -27.11 -21.22 -16.10
N TRP A 24 -27.25 -22.29 -15.31
CA TRP A 24 -26.38 -22.62 -14.19
C TRP A 24 -25.67 -23.94 -14.48
N ASP A 25 -24.40 -24.05 -14.11
CA ASP A 25 -23.61 -25.28 -14.22
C ASP A 25 -22.81 -25.45 -12.91
N GLU A 26 -22.57 -26.69 -12.46
CA GLU A 26 -21.73 -26.93 -11.28
C GLU A 26 -20.27 -26.50 -11.52
N GLU A 27 -19.84 -26.54 -12.78
CA GLU A 27 -18.55 -25.97 -13.20
C GLU A 27 -18.53 -24.44 -13.06
N PHE A 28 -19.70 -23.79 -12.96
CA PHE A 28 -19.84 -22.34 -12.81
C PHE A 28 -19.72 -21.84 -11.36
N ARG A 29 -18.80 -22.45 -10.60
CA ARG A 29 -18.60 -22.22 -9.16
C ARG A 29 -17.21 -21.65 -8.85
N PHE A 30 -17.16 -20.57 -8.10
CA PHE A 30 -15.92 -20.03 -7.52
C PHE A 30 -15.35 -20.99 -6.46
N ARG A 31 -14.02 -21.13 -6.46
CA ARG A 31 -13.32 -21.97 -5.47
C ARG A 31 -13.42 -21.40 -4.05
N GLU A 32 -13.43 -20.08 -3.92
CA GLU A 32 -13.54 -19.35 -2.66
C GLU A 32 -14.80 -18.47 -2.72
N ALA A 33 -15.61 -18.50 -1.65
CA ALA A 33 -16.82 -17.68 -1.59
C ALA A 33 -16.43 -16.19 -1.50
N GLY A 34 -17.13 -15.33 -2.23
CA GLY A 34 -16.87 -13.89 -2.34
C GLY A 34 -15.68 -13.52 -3.23
N ARG A 35 -14.95 -14.51 -3.78
CA ARG A 35 -13.68 -14.31 -4.49
C ARG A 35 -13.57 -15.19 -5.73
N GLY A 36 -13.73 -14.58 -6.90
CA GLY A 36 -13.62 -15.29 -8.16
C GLY A 36 -13.70 -14.40 -9.39
N CYS A 37 -13.14 -14.89 -10.50
CA CYS A 37 -13.19 -14.21 -11.78
C CYS A 37 -13.75 -15.15 -12.86
N ILE A 38 -14.72 -14.65 -13.62
CA ILE A 38 -15.24 -15.33 -14.82
C ILE A 38 -14.72 -14.63 -16.07
N THR A 39 -14.14 -15.38 -17.00
CA THR A 39 -13.83 -14.93 -18.36
C THR A 39 -14.77 -15.63 -19.33
N PHE A 40 -15.30 -14.91 -20.31
CA PHE A 40 -16.20 -15.50 -21.29
C PHE A 40 -16.17 -14.72 -22.61
N GLU A 41 -16.53 -15.38 -23.70
CA GLU A 41 -16.86 -14.72 -24.95
C GLU A 41 -18.39 -14.69 -25.10
N ALA A 42 -18.95 -13.51 -25.34
CA ALA A 42 -20.38 -13.33 -25.57
C ALA A 42 -20.68 -12.75 -26.95
N SER A 43 -21.75 -13.23 -27.59
CA SER A 43 -22.36 -12.67 -28.79
C SER A 43 -23.85 -12.44 -28.52
N ALA A 44 -24.29 -11.19 -28.63
CA ALA A 44 -25.66 -10.79 -28.37
C ALA A 44 -26.04 -9.61 -29.27
N HIS A 45 -27.32 -9.51 -29.59
CA HIS A 45 -27.87 -8.35 -30.29
C HIS A 45 -28.09 -7.16 -29.33
N ASN A 46 -28.38 -7.47 -28.05
CA ASN A 46 -28.65 -6.53 -26.96
C ASN A 46 -27.80 -6.90 -25.72
N ASP A 47 -28.39 -6.80 -24.54
CA ASP A 47 -27.81 -6.94 -23.22
C ASP A 47 -27.26 -8.36 -22.94
N VAL A 48 -26.04 -8.42 -22.41
CA VAL A 48 -25.42 -9.64 -21.86
C VAL A 48 -25.53 -9.57 -20.34
N THR A 49 -26.15 -10.57 -19.71
CA THR A 49 -26.47 -10.53 -18.28
C THR A 49 -25.80 -11.69 -17.53
N LEU A 50 -25.11 -11.38 -16.45
CA LEU A 50 -24.54 -12.37 -15.53
C LEU A 50 -25.09 -12.17 -14.13
N VAL A 51 -25.38 -13.27 -13.46
CA VAL A 51 -25.99 -13.31 -12.11
C VAL A 51 -25.00 -13.98 -11.16
N PHE A 52 -24.78 -13.40 -9.98
CA PHE A 52 -23.84 -13.92 -8.99
C PHE A 52 -24.56 -14.17 -7.66
N ARG A 53 -24.52 -15.40 -7.15
CA ARG A 53 -25.30 -15.86 -5.98
C ARG A 53 -24.52 -16.80 -5.07
N GLU A 54 -25.00 -16.99 -3.84
CA GLU A 54 -24.50 -18.01 -2.91
C GLU A 54 -24.86 -19.44 -3.36
N GLN A 55 -26.04 -19.61 -3.95
CA GLN A 55 -26.52 -20.90 -4.48
C GLN A 55 -27.06 -20.73 -5.91
N PRO A 56 -27.04 -21.77 -6.75
CA PRO A 56 -27.64 -21.73 -8.08
C PRO A 56 -29.14 -21.38 -8.02
N GLY A 57 -29.57 -20.45 -8.87
CA GLY A 57 -30.98 -20.09 -9.00
C GLY A 57 -31.78 -21.03 -9.91
N SER A 58 -33.07 -20.74 -10.09
CA SER A 58 -33.91 -21.44 -11.08
C SER A 58 -33.50 -21.10 -12.51
N GLN A 59 -33.74 -22.03 -13.44
CA GLN A 59 -33.53 -21.81 -14.87
C GLN A 59 -34.42 -20.71 -15.44
N HIS A 60 -35.63 -20.55 -14.88
CA HIS A 60 -36.61 -19.56 -15.30
C HIS A 60 -36.46 -18.26 -14.51
N TYR A 61 -36.66 -17.14 -15.19
CA TYR A 61 -36.49 -15.78 -14.69
C TYR A 61 -37.60 -15.37 -13.70
N HIS A 62 -37.57 -15.91 -12.47
CA HIS A 62 -38.45 -15.51 -11.38
C HIS A 62 -37.66 -14.86 -10.25
N TYR A 63 -37.60 -13.52 -10.26
CA TYR A 63 -36.91 -12.63 -9.30
C TYR A 63 -37.33 -12.74 -7.81
N LYS A 64 -38.18 -13.69 -7.40
CA LYS A 64 -38.99 -13.50 -6.17
C LYS A 64 -38.97 -14.60 -5.13
N MET A 65 -38.09 -15.59 -5.21
CA MET A 65 -38.09 -16.67 -4.20
C MET A 65 -36.80 -16.85 -3.41
N ASP A 66 -35.77 -16.07 -3.69
CA ASP A 66 -34.51 -16.17 -2.97
C ASP A 66 -34.24 -14.85 -2.24
N ASN A 67 -34.30 -14.89 -0.90
CA ASN A 67 -34.03 -13.75 -0.02
C ASN A 67 -32.53 -13.51 0.20
N SER A 68 -31.65 -14.25 -0.50
CA SER A 68 -30.21 -14.06 -0.39
C SER A 68 -29.71 -12.88 -1.23
N ARG A 69 -28.74 -12.15 -0.67
CA ARG A 69 -28.13 -11.00 -1.33
C ARG A 69 -27.49 -11.43 -2.64
N HIS A 70 -27.74 -10.76 -3.77
CA HIS A 70 -27.17 -11.19 -5.06
C HIS A 70 -26.85 -10.02 -5.99
N TYR A 71 -25.91 -10.26 -6.90
CA TYR A 71 -25.49 -9.29 -7.90
C TYR A 71 -25.97 -9.67 -9.29
N ILE A 72 -26.39 -8.69 -10.05
CA ILE A 72 -26.69 -8.83 -11.48
C ILE A 72 -25.91 -7.78 -12.24
N VAL A 73 -25.06 -8.23 -13.17
CA VAL A 73 -24.28 -7.35 -14.03
C VAL A 73 -24.86 -7.42 -15.44
N ILE A 74 -25.29 -6.27 -15.96
CA ILE A 74 -25.93 -6.12 -17.25
C ILE A 74 -25.02 -5.27 -18.15
N LEU A 75 -24.32 -5.95 -19.06
CA LEU A 75 -23.46 -5.32 -20.05
C LEU A 75 -24.31 -4.94 -21.27
N GLY A 76 -24.33 -3.66 -21.64
CA GLY A 76 -25.05 -3.19 -22.82
C GLY A 76 -26.52 -2.81 -22.58
N SER A 77 -26.93 -2.46 -21.37
CA SER A 77 -28.28 -1.95 -21.11
C SER A 77 -28.65 -0.71 -21.97
N HIS A 78 -29.94 -0.47 -22.16
CA HIS A 78 -30.50 0.63 -22.98
C HIS A 78 -29.98 0.62 -24.43
N ARG A 79 -30.13 -0.51 -25.13
CA ARG A 79 -29.68 -0.71 -26.52
C ARG A 79 -28.16 -0.57 -26.65
N ASN A 80 -27.42 -1.23 -25.77
CA ASN A 80 -25.96 -1.35 -25.77
C ASN A 80 -25.21 -0.04 -25.50
N LYS A 81 -25.83 0.85 -24.74
CA LYS A 81 -25.26 2.19 -24.43
C LYS A 81 -24.82 2.34 -22.98
N ARG A 82 -25.23 1.42 -22.11
CA ARG A 82 -25.05 1.55 -20.67
C ARG A 82 -24.58 0.25 -20.03
N LEU A 83 -23.92 0.40 -18.90
CA LEU A 83 -23.60 -0.68 -17.97
C LEU A 83 -24.49 -0.52 -16.74
N LYS A 84 -25.12 -1.61 -16.29
CA LYS A 84 -25.88 -1.63 -15.04
C LYS A 84 -25.41 -2.73 -14.10
N ILE A 85 -25.44 -2.42 -12.80
CA ILE A 85 -25.29 -3.41 -11.73
C ILE A 85 -26.50 -3.28 -10.81
N GLU A 86 -27.11 -4.41 -10.48
CA GLU A 86 -28.24 -4.49 -9.56
C GLU A 86 -27.84 -5.35 -8.35
N VAL A 87 -28.26 -4.89 -7.17
CA VAL A 87 -28.18 -5.64 -5.90
C VAL A 87 -29.60 -5.89 -5.45
N ASP A 88 -29.98 -7.15 -5.27
CA ASP A 88 -31.31 -7.54 -4.79
C ASP A 88 -32.45 -6.97 -5.66
N GLY A 89 -32.21 -6.88 -6.97
CA GLY A 89 -33.13 -6.31 -7.95
C GLY A 89 -33.24 -4.78 -7.92
N LYS A 90 -32.41 -4.08 -7.13
CA LYS A 90 -32.30 -2.61 -7.13
C LYS A 90 -31.07 -2.20 -7.91
N THR A 91 -31.24 -1.35 -8.92
CA THR A 91 -30.12 -0.76 -9.66
C THR A 91 -29.27 0.11 -8.75
N VAL A 92 -27.99 -0.24 -8.59
CA VAL A 92 -26.99 0.50 -7.79
C VAL A 92 -25.97 1.22 -8.67
N VAL A 93 -25.78 0.74 -9.90
CA VAL A 93 -24.91 1.36 -10.91
C VAL A 93 -25.69 1.48 -12.20
N ASP A 94 -25.64 2.67 -12.81
CA ASP A 94 -26.16 2.92 -14.16
C ASP A 94 -25.30 3.96 -14.90
N VAL A 95 -24.32 3.51 -15.68
CA VAL A 95 -23.32 4.36 -16.33
C VAL A 95 -23.48 4.36 -17.84
N ALA A 96 -23.51 5.55 -18.44
CA ALA A 96 -23.56 5.72 -19.89
C ALA A 96 -22.15 5.72 -20.51
N GLY A 97 -22.03 5.27 -21.76
CA GLY A 97 -20.77 5.32 -22.52
C GLY A 97 -19.91 4.05 -22.45
N ILE A 98 -20.27 3.10 -21.58
CA ILE A 98 -19.66 1.78 -21.48
C ILE A 98 -20.51 0.80 -22.31
N GLY A 99 -20.38 0.90 -23.64
CA GLY A 99 -21.17 0.13 -24.61
C GLY A 99 -20.50 -1.18 -24.95
N LEU A 100 -20.98 -2.28 -24.37
CA LEU A 100 -20.46 -3.62 -24.65
C LEU A 100 -21.46 -4.41 -25.51
N CYS A 101 -20.93 -5.10 -26.52
CA CYS A 101 -21.61 -5.95 -27.51
C CYS A 101 -22.72 -5.29 -28.36
N CYS A 102 -22.36 -4.79 -29.55
CA CYS A 102 -23.29 -4.56 -30.68
C CYS A 102 -22.82 -5.34 -31.92
N SER A 103 -22.56 -6.64 -31.80
CA SER A 103 -22.04 -7.40 -32.94
C SER A 103 -22.58 -8.81 -32.98
N SER A 104 -22.82 -9.30 -34.19
CA SER A 104 -23.02 -10.74 -34.46
C SER A 104 -21.74 -11.55 -34.19
N SER A 105 -20.60 -10.90 -33.96
CA SER A 105 -19.33 -11.52 -33.58
C SER A 105 -19.17 -11.62 -32.06
N PHE A 106 -18.53 -12.71 -31.63
CA PHE A 106 -18.20 -12.93 -30.22
C PHE A 106 -17.09 -11.98 -29.77
N GLN A 107 -17.31 -11.34 -28.62
CA GLN A 107 -16.31 -10.50 -27.94
C GLN A 107 -15.96 -11.09 -26.58
N SER A 108 -14.70 -10.96 -26.17
CA SER A 108 -14.20 -11.46 -24.89
C SER A 108 -14.40 -10.44 -23.77
N TYR A 109 -14.88 -10.91 -22.64
CA TYR A 109 -15.11 -10.13 -21.43
C TYR A 109 -14.65 -10.90 -20.21
N TRP A 110 -14.45 -10.17 -19.12
CA TRP A 110 -14.21 -10.75 -17.81
C TRP A 110 -14.90 -9.92 -16.73
N ILE A 111 -15.38 -10.62 -15.70
CA ILE A 111 -15.97 -10.01 -14.50
C ILE A 111 -15.33 -10.67 -13.28
N SER A 112 -14.77 -9.85 -12.39
CA SER A 112 -14.18 -10.31 -11.13
C SER A 112 -14.98 -9.78 -9.95
N ILE A 113 -15.22 -10.65 -8.97
CA ILE A 113 -15.76 -10.30 -7.66
C ILE A 113 -14.68 -10.61 -6.62
N TYR A 114 -14.33 -9.61 -5.81
CA TYR A 114 -13.38 -9.76 -4.71
C TYR A 114 -13.87 -8.99 -3.49
N ASP A 115 -14.42 -9.71 -2.50
CA ASP A 115 -14.89 -9.17 -1.23
C ASP A 115 -15.80 -7.92 -1.36
N GLY A 116 -16.61 -7.86 -2.42
CA GLY A 116 -17.50 -6.73 -2.72
C GLY A 116 -17.08 -5.83 -3.88
N LEU A 117 -15.81 -5.89 -4.31
CA LEU A 117 -15.33 -5.17 -5.48
C LEU A 117 -15.70 -5.95 -6.75
N ILE A 118 -16.61 -5.40 -7.55
CA ILE A 118 -16.99 -5.92 -8.87
C ILE A 118 -16.20 -5.14 -9.93
N SER A 119 -15.27 -5.82 -10.59
CA SER A 119 -14.47 -5.28 -11.70
C SER A 119 -14.89 -5.91 -13.02
N ILE A 120 -15.03 -5.10 -14.06
CA ILE A 120 -15.52 -5.51 -15.38
C ILE A 120 -14.51 -5.01 -16.41
N GLY A 121 -14.10 -5.88 -17.32
CA GLY A 121 -13.21 -5.51 -18.42
C GLY A 121 -13.48 -6.28 -19.70
N GLN A 122 -12.82 -5.85 -20.77
CA GLN A 122 -12.95 -6.44 -22.10
C GLN A 122 -11.61 -6.98 -22.57
N GLY A 123 -11.61 -8.24 -22.99
CA GLY A 123 -10.42 -9.00 -23.37
C GLY A 123 -10.42 -10.41 -22.79
N ARG A 124 -9.36 -11.17 -23.08
CA ARG A 124 -9.21 -12.56 -22.63
C ARG A 124 -8.48 -12.69 -21.29
N HIS A 125 -7.80 -11.64 -20.86
CA HIS A 125 -6.96 -11.65 -19.68
C HIS A 125 -7.59 -10.73 -18.61
N PRO A 126 -8.00 -11.27 -17.44
CA PRO A 126 -8.46 -10.48 -16.31
C PRO A 126 -7.46 -9.38 -15.92
N ASN A 127 -7.97 -8.26 -15.40
CA ASN A 127 -7.20 -7.05 -15.01
C ASN A 127 -6.58 -6.25 -16.16
N ASN A 128 -6.67 -6.70 -17.41
CA ASN A 128 -6.34 -5.89 -18.58
C ASN A 128 -7.61 -5.22 -19.14
N ASN A 129 -7.46 -3.95 -19.55
CA ASN A 129 -8.53 -3.15 -20.17
C ASN A 129 -9.81 -3.12 -19.31
N ILE A 130 -9.64 -2.63 -18.08
CA ILE A 130 -10.73 -2.42 -17.12
C ILE A 130 -11.68 -1.37 -17.69
N LEU A 131 -12.94 -1.73 -17.79
CA LEU A 131 -14.00 -0.85 -18.26
C LEU A 131 -14.73 -0.17 -17.12
N PHE A 132 -14.91 -0.88 -16.01
CA PHE A 132 -15.64 -0.36 -14.86
C PHE A 132 -15.31 -1.10 -13.57
N GLN A 133 -15.35 -0.40 -12.44
CA GLN A 133 -15.24 -1.00 -11.11
C GLN A 133 -16.26 -0.37 -10.17
N TRP A 134 -16.83 -1.20 -9.29
CA TRP A 134 -17.75 -0.77 -8.26
C TRP A 134 -17.55 -1.59 -6.99
N LEU A 135 -17.50 -0.91 -5.85
CA LEU A 135 -17.40 -1.53 -4.53
C LEU A 135 -18.76 -1.50 -3.85
N ASP A 136 -19.27 -2.67 -3.46
CA ASP A 136 -20.48 -2.76 -2.63
C ASP A 136 -20.18 -2.27 -1.20
N PRO A 137 -20.89 -1.24 -0.68
CA PRO A 137 -20.74 -0.81 0.70
C PRO A 137 -21.14 -1.87 1.74
N ASP A 138 -21.90 -2.90 1.36
CA ASP A 138 -22.31 -4.00 2.23
C ASP A 138 -22.17 -5.36 1.50
N PRO A 139 -20.94 -5.88 1.35
CA PRO A 139 -20.66 -6.92 0.38
C PRO A 139 -21.19 -8.31 0.77
N ASN A 140 -21.81 -9.02 -0.19
CA ASN A 140 -22.10 -10.44 -0.03
C ASN A 140 -20.82 -11.28 -0.15
N ARG A 141 -20.28 -11.70 0.99
CA ARG A 141 -19.09 -12.56 1.08
C ARG A 141 -19.33 -14.03 0.72
N ASN A 142 -20.58 -14.43 0.54
CA ASN A 142 -20.95 -15.83 0.27
C ASN A 142 -21.17 -16.11 -1.22
N VAL A 143 -21.00 -15.13 -2.11
CA VAL A 143 -21.19 -15.33 -3.56
C VAL A 143 -20.27 -16.44 -4.06
N GLN A 144 -20.84 -17.49 -4.64
CA GLN A 144 -20.09 -18.66 -5.05
C GLN A 144 -20.43 -19.15 -6.46
N TYR A 145 -21.61 -18.85 -7.00
CA TYR A 145 -22.07 -19.35 -8.28
C TYR A 145 -22.31 -18.21 -9.28
N VAL A 146 -22.01 -18.48 -10.55
CA VAL A 146 -22.25 -17.58 -11.68
C VAL A 146 -23.30 -18.17 -12.61
N GLY A 147 -24.38 -17.42 -12.83
CA GLY A 147 -25.44 -17.71 -13.78
C GLY A 147 -25.25 -16.90 -15.05
N LEU A 148 -25.32 -17.56 -16.21
CA LEU A 148 -25.29 -16.92 -17.52
C LEU A 148 -26.72 -16.69 -17.97
N SER A 149 -27.12 -15.42 -18.11
CA SER A 149 -28.52 -15.05 -18.32
C SER A 149 -28.73 -14.32 -19.63
N SER A 150 -29.97 -14.34 -20.10
CA SER A 150 -30.44 -13.54 -21.21
C SER A 150 -31.77 -12.87 -20.83
N TRP A 151 -31.91 -11.57 -21.11
CA TRP A 151 -33.12 -10.81 -20.79
C TRP A 151 -34.18 -11.00 -21.88
N ASP A 152 -34.10 -10.29 -23.01
CA ASP A 152 -35.13 -10.27 -24.07
C ASP A 152 -34.72 -10.94 -25.39
N LYS A 153 -33.45 -11.33 -25.54
CA LYS A 153 -32.87 -11.89 -26.77
C LYS A 153 -31.87 -12.98 -26.44
N HIS A 154 -31.74 -13.97 -27.33
CA HIS A 154 -30.71 -15.00 -27.21
C HIS A 154 -29.31 -14.41 -27.07
N VAL A 155 -28.56 -14.94 -26.11
CA VAL A 155 -27.15 -14.63 -25.90
C VAL A 155 -26.34 -15.92 -26.06
N GLY A 156 -25.36 -15.89 -26.96
CA GLY A 156 -24.37 -16.96 -27.10
C GLY A 156 -23.17 -16.70 -26.21
N TYR A 157 -22.83 -17.65 -25.36
CA TYR A 157 -21.62 -17.67 -24.54
C TYR A 157 -20.68 -18.80 -24.99
N ARG A 158 -19.37 -18.57 -24.99
CA ARG A 158 -18.34 -19.61 -25.25
C ARG A 158 -17.04 -19.25 -24.55
N ASN A 159 -16.06 -20.16 -24.52
CA ASN A 159 -14.77 -19.96 -23.84
C ASN A 159 -14.95 -19.48 -22.39
N ILE A 160 -15.96 -20.02 -21.71
CA ILE A 160 -16.25 -19.69 -20.32
C ILE A 160 -15.20 -20.37 -19.45
N SER A 161 -14.50 -19.59 -18.65
CA SER A 161 -13.53 -20.12 -17.69
C SER A 161 -13.69 -19.38 -16.37
N LEU A 162 -13.66 -20.15 -15.29
CA LEU A 162 -13.63 -19.62 -13.95
C LEU A 162 -12.25 -19.83 -13.38
N MET A 163 -11.68 -18.71 -12.98
CA MET A 163 -10.38 -18.67 -12.34
C MET A 163 -10.63 -18.36 -10.86
N PRO A 164 -9.78 -18.85 -9.94
CA PRO A 164 -9.61 -18.15 -8.67
C PRO A 164 -9.49 -16.66 -9.02
N SER A 165 -10.14 -15.76 -8.26
CA SER A 165 -9.79 -14.34 -8.40
C SER A 165 -8.28 -14.30 -8.31
N ALA A 166 -7.60 -13.84 -9.36
CA ALA A 166 -6.15 -13.90 -9.38
C ALA A 166 -5.67 -13.34 -8.03
N PRO A 167 -4.82 -14.05 -7.26
CA PRO A 167 -3.95 -13.32 -6.37
C PRO A 167 -3.32 -12.27 -7.27
N GLN A 168 -3.43 -11.00 -6.89
CA GLN A 168 -2.79 -9.90 -7.59
C GLN A 168 -1.26 -10.15 -7.62
N ASN A 169 -0.80 -10.96 -8.56
CA ASN A 169 0.61 -11.13 -8.90
C ASN A 169 1.01 -10.17 -10.03
N SER A 170 0.18 -9.17 -10.33
CA SER A 170 0.70 -7.82 -10.51
C SER A 170 0.49 -7.17 -9.15
N ILE A 171 1.58 -6.96 -8.40
CA ILE A 171 1.71 -6.15 -7.19
C ILE A 171 0.34 -5.72 -6.66
N LEU A 172 -0.21 -6.46 -5.70
CA LEU A 172 -1.11 -6.07 -4.61
C LEU A 172 -1.64 -4.62 -4.55
N TRP A 173 -2.11 -4.02 -5.64
CA TRP A 173 -2.38 -2.58 -5.70
C TRP A 173 -3.60 -2.21 -4.87
N SER A 174 -4.59 -3.09 -4.81
CA SER A 174 -5.75 -2.88 -3.95
C SER A 174 -5.49 -3.22 -2.49
N GLN A 175 -4.46 -4.00 -2.13
CA GLN A 175 -4.10 -4.16 -0.70
C GLN A 175 -3.05 -3.11 -0.26
N ILE A 176 -2.31 -2.51 -1.20
CA ILE A 176 -1.58 -1.24 -1.00
C ILE A 176 -2.56 -0.05 -0.97
N GLU A 177 -3.76 -0.14 -1.54
CA GLU A 177 -4.81 0.87 -1.36
C GLU A 177 -5.68 0.57 -0.14
N CYS A 178 -6.04 -0.68 0.16
CA CYS A 178 -6.88 -1.05 1.32
C CYS A 178 -6.13 -1.09 2.65
N ALA A 179 -4.80 -1.27 2.69
CA ALA A 179 -4.03 -1.11 3.93
C ALA A 179 -3.97 0.36 4.41
N TYR A 180 -4.49 1.31 3.61
CA TYR A 180 -4.40 2.75 3.83
C TYR A 180 -5.76 3.47 3.82
N VAL A 181 -6.86 2.72 3.95
CA VAL A 181 -8.22 3.27 4.11
C VAL A 181 -8.78 2.82 5.46
N GLU A 182 -8.89 3.75 6.42
CA GLU A 182 -9.74 3.54 7.61
C GLU A 182 -11.21 3.38 7.16
N PRO A 183 -11.96 2.38 7.67
CA PRO A 183 -13.39 2.28 7.44
C PRO A 183 -14.11 3.32 8.30
N ASP A 184 -14.69 4.33 7.65
CA ASP A 184 -15.48 5.37 8.32
C ASP A 184 -16.72 4.74 8.98
N GLY A 185 -16.74 4.78 10.31
CA GLY A 185 -17.75 4.16 11.14
C GLY A 185 -19.06 4.95 11.15
N ALA A 186 -20.17 4.28 10.86
CA ALA A 186 -21.51 4.81 11.08
C ALA A 186 -21.90 4.73 12.58
N GLY A 187 -21.69 5.84 13.30
CA GLY A 187 -22.64 6.45 14.25
C GLY A 187 -23.06 5.74 15.55
N GLY A 188 -22.61 6.30 16.69
CA GLY A 188 -23.28 6.14 18.00
C GLY A 188 -22.53 6.81 19.16
N HIS A 189 -22.99 7.98 19.60
CA HIS A 189 -22.36 8.88 20.57
C HIS A 189 -21.85 8.25 21.90
N THR A 190 -20.62 8.58 22.29
CA THR A 190 -20.32 9.12 23.64
C THR A 190 -18.95 9.80 23.66
N ARG A 191 -18.91 11.06 24.13
CA ARG A 191 -17.67 11.81 24.39
C ARG A 191 -16.76 11.04 25.35
N LYS A 192 -15.53 10.72 24.94
CA LYS A 192 -14.28 10.80 25.74
C LYS A 192 -13.05 10.46 24.88
N GLN A 193 -12.15 11.44 24.80
CA GLN A 193 -10.69 11.34 24.77
C GLN A 193 -9.99 10.56 23.64
N GLU A 194 -9.35 11.35 22.76
CA GLU A 194 -8.08 11.12 22.05
C GLU A 194 -7.68 9.67 21.68
N SER A 195 -7.82 9.37 20.39
CA SER A 195 -6.90 8.49 19.65
C SER A 195 -6.85 8.96 18.19
N LYS A 196 -5.98 9.94 17.90
CA LYS A 196 -5.35 10.03 16.58
C LYS A 196 -4.35 8.89 16.52
N ASP A 197 -4.38 8.08 15.48
CA ASP A 197 -3.20 7.50 14.82
C ASP A 197 -3.67 6.49 13.76
N GLY A 198 -3.71 6.97 12.51
CA GLY A 198 -4.05 6.21 11.31
C GLY A 198 -3.92 7.13 10.09
N LEU A 199 -2.82 6.97 9.33
CA LEU A 199 -2.47 7.57 8.03
C LEU A 199 -1.77 8.95 8.05
N ASP A 200 -0.44 8.90 7.92
CA ASP A 200 0.52 10.01 7.97
C ASP A 200 0.62 10.79 6.63
N GLN A 201 -0.50 11.04 5.96
CA GLN A 201 -0.59 12.05 4.91
C GLN A 201 -1.34 13.25 5.47
N ARG A 202 -0.63 14.35 5.71
CA ARG A 202 -1.24 15.58 6.23
C ARG A 202 -2.33 16.04 5.27
N ALA A 203 -3.58 16.02 5.72
CA ALA A 203 -4.68 16.64 4.98
C ALA A 203 -4.51 18.17 5.01
N LEU A 204 -4.93 18.84 3.93
CA LEU A 204 -4.97 20.31 3.90
C LEU A 204 -5.74 20.90 5.09
N ALA A 205 -6.78 20.21 5.55
CA ALA A 205 -7.56 20.56 6.74
C ALA A 205 -6.69 20.79 8.01
N ASN A 206 -5.56 20.08 8.14
CA ASN A 206 -4.64 20.23 9.28
C ASN A 206 -3.91 21.58 9.30
N PHE A 207 -3.97 22.33 8.19
CA PHE A 207 -3.38 23.66 8.05
C PHE A 207 -4.40 24.80 8.22
N LEU A 208 -5.65 24.49 8.54
CA LEU A 208 -6.65 25.51 8.90
C LEU A 208 -6.22 26.24 10.18
N GLU A 209 -6.03 27.57 10.09
CA GLU A 209 -5.55 28.41 11.20
C GLU A 209 -4.22 27.93 11.82
N ASN A 210 -3.43 27.15 11.06
CA ASN A 210 -2.11 26.69 11.48
C ASN A 210 -1.05 27.76 11.14
N TRP A 211 -0.04 27.88 12.00
CA TRP A 211 1.09 28.79 11.81
C TRP A 211 2.19 28.22 10.92
N ASP A 212 2.29 26.89 10.82
CA ASP A 212 3.26 26.22 9.96
C ASP A 212 3.05 26.63 8.51
N PHE A 213 4.09 27.17 7.87
CA PHE A 213 4.06 27.71 6.50
C PHE A 213 3.14 28.92 6.28
N SER A 214 2.53 29.47 7.33
CA SER A 214 1.66 30.64 7.19
C SER A 214 2.43 31.86 6.69
N ASP A 215 1.96 32.44 5.61
CA ASP A 215 2.58 33.58 4.92
C ASP A 215 1.61 34.76 4.73
N SER A 216 0.39 34.63 5.28
CA SER A 216 -0.66 35.65 5.37
C SER A 216 -1.36 35.59 6.73
N ILE A 217 -1.88 36.72 7.19
CA ILE A 217 -2.72 36.77 8.40
C ILE A 217 -3.98 37.59 8.15
N PHE A 218 -5.09 37.22 8.81
CA PHE A 218 -6.28 38.05 8.93
C PHE A 218 -6.31 38.71 10.31
N VAL A 219 -6.78 39.95 10.36
CA VAL A 219 -7.05 40.67 11.62
C VAL A 219 -8.55 40.97 11.66
N VAL A 220 -9.28 40.27 12.53
CA VAL A 220 -10.75 40.21 12.50
C VAL A 220 -11.41 40.81 13.73
N GLY A 221 -12.49 41.55 13.49
CA GLY A 221 -13.35 42.13 14.51
C GLY A 221 -12.72 43.29 15.27
N SER A 222 -13.49 43.89 16.17
CA SER A 222 -13.04 44.97 17.06
C SER A 222 -11.93 44.53 18.01
N GLU A 223 -11.87 43.23 18.35
CA GLU A 223 -10.84 42.62 19.20
C GLU A 223 -9.51 42.40 18.47
N ARG A 224 -9.44 42.69 17.16
CA ARG A 224 -8.25 42.50 16.31
C ARG A 224 -7.64 41.09 16.43
N LYS A 225 -8.49 40.06 16.45
CA LYS A 225 -8.05 38.67 16.52
C LYS A 225 -7.22 38.32 15.30
N VAL A 226 -6.01 37.78 15.50
CA VAL A 226 -5.09 37.37 14.43
C VAL A 226 -5.34 35.91 14.07
N VAL A 227 -5.54 35.63 12.78
CA VAL A 227 -5.80 34.28 12.24
C VAL A 227 -4.83 34.00 11.09
N PRO A 228 -3.95 32.99 11.17
CA PRO A 228 -2.98 32.69 10.11
C PRO A 228 -3.64 31.98 8.93
N ALA A 229 -3.07 32.16 7.74
CA ALA A 229 -3.50 31.52 6.51
C ALA A 229 -2.35 31.43 5.47
N HIS A 230 -2.61 30.69 4.40
CA HIS A 230 -1.64 30.37 3.35
C HIS A 230 -2.08 30.99 2.02
N LYS A 231 -1.25 31.87 1.43
CA LYS A 231 -1.58 32.58 0.18
C LYS A 231 -1.85 31.63 -0.97
N VAL A 232 -1.05 30.57 -1.11
CA VAL A 232 -1.22 29.58 -2.17
C VAL A 232 -2.60 28.91 -2.12
N VAL A 233 -3.12 28.63 -0.92
CA VAL A 233 -4.45 28.05 -0.71
C VAL A 233 -5.53 29.08 -1.03
N LEU A 234 -5.42 30.27 -0.45
CA LEU A 234 -6.38 31.35 -0.64
C LEU A 234 -6.49 31.80 -2.10
N GLY A 235 -5.36 32.06 -2.77
CA GLY A 235 -5.29 32.50 -4.16
C GLY A 235 -5.80 31.46 -5.17
N SER A 236 -5.72 30.18 -4.82
CA SER A 236 -6.29 29.11 -5.65
C SER A 236 -7.82 29.04 -5.58
N CYS A 237 -8.44 29.56 -4.51
CA CYS A 237 -9.88 29.46 -4.28
C CYS A 237 -10.64 30.77 -4.59
N GLY A 238 -10.01 31.92 -4.36
CA GLY A 238 -10.62 33.24 -4.53
C GLY A 238 -9.61 34.33 -4.85
N ASP A 239 -10.10 35.57 -4.88
CA ASP A 239 -9.32 36.78 -5.13
C ASP A 239 -9.08 37.49 -3.80
N PHE A 240 -7.88 37.32 -3.24
CA PHE A 240 -7.48 37.93 -1.98
C PHE A 240 -6.46 39.06 -2.21
N PRO A 241 -6.57 40.20 -1.51
CA PRO A 241 -5.72 41.35 -1.74
C PRO A 241 -4.35 41.20 -1.06
N PHE A 242 -3.41 40.53 -1.73
CA PHE A 242 -2.06 40.29 -1.20
C PHE A 242 -1.07 41.45 -1.41
N ASN A 243 -1.54 42.67 -1.74
CA ASN A 243 -0.70 43.76 -2.29
C ASN A 243 0.46 44.22 -1.38
N LEU A 244 1.68 43.82 -1.79
CA LEU A 244 2.89 44.60 -2.10
C LEU A 244 3.18 45.87 -1.27
N MET A 245 3.86 45.70 -0.11
CA MET A 245 4.97 46.57 0.34
C MET A 245 5.52 46.20 1.74
N MET A 246 4.93 45.24 2.47
CA MET A 246 5.37 44.88 3.83
C MET A 246 5.61 43.38 4.00
N SER A 247 6.56 43.02 4.87
CA SER A 247 7.09 41.66 5.08
C SER A 247 6.09 40.64 5.62
N ARG A 248 4.88 41.07 6.04
CA ARG A 248 3.72 40.21 6.33
C ARG A 248 2.43 40.95 5.95
N PRO A 249 1.75 40.60 4.85
CA PRO A 249 0.50 41.24 4.47
C PRO A 249 -0.61 40.80 5.42
N ALA A 250 -1.18 41.74 6.16
CA ALA A 250 -2.34 41.53 7.02
C ALA A 250 -3.62 41.97 6.29
N ILE A 251 -4.61 41.09 6.22
CA ILE A 251 -5.94 41.40 5.68
C ILE A 251 -6.82 41.85 6.84
N GLU A 252 -7.12 43.15 6.92
CA GLU A 252 -7.94 43.71 7.99
C GLU A 252 -9.44 43.60 7.67
N LEU A 253 -10.21 42.99 8.58
CA LEU A 253 -11.66 42.78 8.48
C LEU A 253 -12.35 43.24 9.79
N PRO A 254 -12.41 44.56 10.05
CA PRO A 254 -12.89 45.10 11.34
C PRO A 254 -14.39 44.87 11.58
N SER A 255 -15.19 44.74 10.51
CA SER A 255 -16.65 44.54 10.57
C SER A 255 -17.08 43.06 10.56
N VAL A 256 -16.15 42.14 10.34
CA VAL A 256 -16.43 40.69 10.25
C VAL A 256 -16.23 40.06 11.62
N SER A 257 -17.14 39.16 12.01
CA SER A 257 -16.97 38.37 13.23
C SER A 257 -16.07 37.15 12.99
N TYR A 258 -15.32 36.72 14.00
CA TYR A 258 -14.46 35.53 13.89
C TYR A 258 -15.20 34.27 13.38
N PRO A 259 -16.42 33.92 13.85
CA PRO A 259 -17.13 32.76 13.33
C PRO A 259 -17.37 32.81 11.82
N VAL A 260 -17.64 33.99 11.26
CA VAL A 260 -17.86 34.17 9.81
C VAL A 260 -16.56 33.94 9.03
N LEU A 261 -15.43 34.50 9.49
CA LEU A 261 -14.12 34.22 8.87
C LEU A 261 -13.77 32.73 9.00
N HIS A 262 -13.94 32.15 10.19
CA HIS A 262 -13.64 30.75 10.44
C HIS A 262 -14.42 29.85 9.48
N SER A 263 -15.72 30.10 9.29
CA SER A 263 -16.52 29.32 8.34
C SER A 263 -16.05 29.46 6.89
N LEU A 264 -15.63 30.66 6.46
CA LEU A 264 -15.03 30.86 5.15
C LEU A 264 -13.73 30.04 4.99
N LEU A 265 -12.82 30.12 5.96
CA LEU A 265 -11.55 29.40 5.90
C LEU A 265 -11.76 27.89 6.01
N GLU A 266 -12.64 27.43 6.90
CA GLU A 266 -12.99 26.02 7.04
C GLU A 266 -13.49 25.45 5.71
N TYR A 267 -14.35 26.19 4.99
CA TYR A 267 -14.78 25.79 3.65
C TYR A 267 -13.62 25.74 2.65
N ILE A 268 -12.71 26.71 2.66
CA ILE A 268 -11.56 26.75 1.75
C ILE A 268 -10.62 25.56 1.98
N TYR A 269 -10.35 25.18 3.23
CA TYR A 269 -9.38 24.13 3.57
C TYR A 269 -9.99 22.72 3.60
N THR A 270 -11.30 22.58 3.80
CA THR A 270 -11.96 21.28 3.98
C THR A 270 -13.03 20.97 2.92
N GLY A 271 -13.48 21.97 2.16
CA GLY A 271 -14.62 21.86 1.25
C GLY A 271 -16.00 21.86 1.93
N SER A 272 -16.03 22.02 3.25
CA SER A 272 -17.27 22.13 4.00
C SER A 272 -17.16 23.11 5.16
N THR A 273 -18.28 23.65 5.61
CA THR A 273 -18.33 24.45 6.84
C THR A 273 -19.70 24.39 7.49
N GLN A 274 -19.76 24.70 8.78
CA GLN A 274 -21.01 24.90 9.50
C GLN A 274 -21.14 26.34 9.98
N ILE A 275 -22.29 26.95 9.73
CA ILE A 275 -22.57 28.32 10.18
C ILE A 275 -24.02 28.47 10.67
N SER A 276 -24.25 29.39 11.60
CA SER A 276 -25.60 29.73 12.04
C SER A 276 -26.37 30.49 10.96
N GLU A 277 -27.69 30.25 10.89
CA GLU A 277 -28.60 30.87 9.91
C GLU A 277 -28.50 32.40 9.87
N TRP A 278 -28.44 33.06 11.04
CA TRP A 278 -28.33 34.52 11.14
C TRP A 278 -26.99 35.08 10.63
N GLN A 279 -25.94 34.26 10.52
CA GLN A 279 -24.62 34.66 10.01
C GLN A 279 -24.45 34.32 8.52
N LEU A 280 -25.41 33.60 7.91
CA LEU A 280 -25.32 33.14 6.54
C LEU A 280 -25.19 34.30 5.53
N VAL A 281 -25.90 35.41 5.78
CA VAL A 281 -25.80 36.62 4.94
C VAL A 281 -24.40 37.24 5.03
N SER A 282 -23.81 37.33 6.23
CA SER A 282 -22.45 37.84 6.40
C SER A 282 -21.40 36.93 5.75
N LEU A 283 -21.62 35.60 5.75
CA LEU A 283 -20.77 34.66 5.02
C LEU A 283 -20.91 34.83 3.50
N LEU A 284 -22.13 35.06 3.00
CA LEU A 284 -22.36 35.37 1.58
C LEU A 284 -21.65 36.67 1.16
N GLU A 285 -21.76 37.73 1.95
CA GLU A 285 -21.09 39.01 1.69
C GLU A 285 -19.57 38.83 1.64
N LEU A 286 -18.99 38.13 2.61
CA LEU A 286 -17.55 37.91 2.69
C LEU A 286 -17.03 36.99 1.59
N SER A 287 -17.74 35.89 1.30
CA SER A 287 -17.39 34.99 0.19
C SER A 287 -17.52 35.67 -1.17
N SER A 288 -18.48 36.58 -1.34
CA SER A 288 -18.62 37.41 -2.54
C SER A 288 -17.48 38.43 -2.66
N GLN A 289 -17.09 39.06 -1.55
CA GLN A 289 -15.96 40.00 -1.50
C GLN A 289 -14.67 39.36 -1.99
N PHE A 290 -14.38 38.13 -1.55
CA PHE A 290 -13.19 37.37 -1.98
C PHE A 290 -13.44 36.46 -3.19
N LYS A 291 -14.61 36.55 -3.82
CA LYS A 291 -15.00 35.78 -5.01
C LYS A 291 -14.81 34.26 -4.89
N VAL A 292 -15.10 33.69 -3.71
CA VAL A 292 -15.11 32.24 -3.49
C VAL A 292 -16.41 31.66 -4.08
N LYS A 293 -16.45 31.57 -5.41
CA LYS A 293 -17.68 31.31 -6.20
C LYS A 293 -18.50 30.09 -5.74
N PRO A 294 -17.90 28.92 -5.46
CA PRO A 294 -18.69 27.77 -5.01
C PRO A 294 -19.46 28.07 -3.72
N LEU A 295 -18.83 28.74 -2.75
CA LEU A 295 -19.46 29.08 -1.48
C LEU A 295 -20.56 30.14 -1.65
N VAL A 296 -20.35 31.12 -2.54
CA VAL A 296 -21.37 32.13 -2.89
C VAL A 296 -22.62 31.44 -3.41
N MET A 297 -22.49 30.54 -4.40
CA MET A 297 -23.62 29.81 -4.97
C MET A 297 -24.38 29.01 -3.91
N TYR A 298 -23.68 28.31 -3.02
CA TYR A 298 -24.32 27.54 -1.95
C TYR A 298 -25.05 28.43 -0.93
N CYS A 299 -24.45 29.56 -0.55
CA CYS A 299 -25.11 30.51 0.35
C CYS A 299 -26.38 31.09 -0.29
N GLU A 300 -26.34 31.46 -1.58
CA GLU A 300 -27.50 31.95 -2.32
C GLU A 300 -28.63 30.91 -2.41
N GLU A 301 -28.29 29.66 -2.71
CA GLU A 301 -29.25 28.54 -2.79
C GLU A 301 -29.98 28.33 -1.46
N ILE A 302 -29.24 28.24 -0.35
CA ILE A 302 -29.83 28.02 0.98
C ILE A 302 -30.68 29.23 1.40
N ILE A 303 -30.21 30.46 1.18
CA ILE A 303 -30.99 31.67 1.45
C ILE A 303 -32.28 31.67 0.61
N GLY A 304 -32.22 31.20 -0.64
CA GLY A 304 -33.39 30.99 -1.49
C GLY A 304 -34.39 29.99 -0.91
N CYS A 305 -33.92 28.84 -0.44
CA CYS A 305 -34.76 27.83 0.21
C CYS A 305 -35.42 28.33 1.50
N LEU A 306 -34.68 29.07 2.34
CA LEU A 306 -35.19 29.62 3.60
C LEU A 306 -36.31 30.65 3.38
N LYS A 307 -36.23 31.44 2.30
CA LYS A 307 -37.29 32.40 1.92
C LYS A 307 -38.60 31.71 1.49
N MET A 308 -38.58 30.41 1.18
CA MET A 308 -39.75 29.64 0.75
C MET A 308 -40.41 28.82 1.87
N SER A 309 -39.82 28.76 3.06
CA SER A 309 -40.41 28.08 4.22
C SER A 309 -40.94 29.10 5.24
N ASP A 310 -42.25 29.29 5.32
CA ASP A 310 -42.94 30.10 6.35
C ASP A 310 -42.96 29.44 7.76
N ALA A 311 -41.96 28.63 8.08
CA ALA A 311 -41.85 27.96 9.38
C ALA A 311 -40.87 28.72 10.27
N VAL A 312 -41.38 29.25 11.40
CA VAL A 312 -40.59 29.85 12.49
C VAL A 312 -39.52 28.85 12.93
N SER A 313 -38.28 29.06 12.48
CA SER A 313 -37.10 28.23 12.78
C SER A 313 -36.52 28.63 14.14
N GLU A 314 -36.33 27.66 15.04
CA GLU A 314 -35.65 27.85 16.32
C GLU A 314 -34.22 28.39 16.10
N SER A 315 -33.86 29.43 16.86
CA SER A 315 -32.71 30.32 16.67
C SER A 315 -31.31 29.69 16.86
N SER A 316 -31.18 28.37 16.79
CA SER A 316 -29.96 27.62 17.10
C SER A 316 -29.59 26.54 16.07
N LYS A 317 -30.27 26.47 14.93
CA LYS A 317 -29.93 25.49 13.88
C LYS A 317 -28.64 25.91 13.15
N LYS A 318 -27.62 25.04 13.19
CA LYS A 318 -26.41 25.16 12.37
C LYS A 318 -26.70 24.57 10.98
N ILE A 319 -26.35 25.31 9.93
CA ILE A 319 -26.48 24.91 8.54
C ILE A 319 -25.13 24.37 8.08
N GLN A 320 -25.13 23.18 7.49
CA GLN A 320 -23.94 22.58 6.88
C GLN A 320 -23.89 22.96 5.40
N LEU A 321 -22.76 23.52 4.98
CA LEU A 321 -22.42 23.86 3.61
C LEU A 321 -21.31 22.89 3.19
N SER A 322 -21.46 22.17 2.08
CA SER A 322 -20.43 21.24 1.60
C SER A 322 -20.43 21.18 0.08
N SER A 323 -19.24 21.12 -0.53
CA SER A 323 -19.09 20.86 -1.96
C SER A 323 -19.42 19.40 -2.28
N GLY A 324 -20.71 19.07 -2.37
CA GLY A 324 -21.20 17.73 -2.73
C GLY A 324 -21.89 17.75 -4.09
N GLY A 325 -21.15 17.50 -5.16
CA GLY A 325 -21.71 17.26 -6.49
C GLY A 325 -21.35 15.86 -6.97
N SER A 326 -22.34 15.11 -7.44
CA SER A 326 -22.19 13.85 -8.18
C SER A 326 -21.16 14.00 -9.31
N GLN A 327 -19.92 13.62 -9.05
CA GLN A 327 -18.96 13.24 -10.06
C GLN A 327 -18.63 11.78 -9.82
N ALA A 328 -18.75 10.99 -10.89
CA ALA A 328 -18.34 9.60 -10.92
C ALA A 328 -16.95 9.50 -10.28
N HIS A 329 -16.82 8.63 -9.29
CA HIS A 329 -15.60 8.42 -8.52
C HIS A 329 -14.39 8.18 -9.43
N GLN A 330 -13.60 9.24 -9.67
CA GLN A 330 -12.17 9.11 -9.91
C GLN A 330 -11.51 9.02 -8.53
N PHE A 331 -10.68 8.01 -8.33
CA PHE A 331 -10.18 7.54 -7.04
C PHE A 331 -9.45 8.65 -6.24
N TYR A 332 -9.77 8.75 -4.95
CA TYR A 332 -9.32 9.79 -4.01
C TYR A 332 -7.91 9.52 -3.46
N TYR A 333 -6.88 10.20 -3.98
CA TYR A 333 -5.60 10.42 -3.27
C TYR A 333 -4.99 11.81 -3.53
N PHE A 334 -5.73 12.70 -4.18
CA PHE A 334 -5.26 14.05 -4.45
C PHE A 334 -5.55 14.95 -3.23
N PRO A 335 -4.53 15.55 -2.58
CA PRO A 335 -4.71 16.33 -1.34
C PRO A 335 -5.50 17.61 -1.55
N PHE A 336 -5.63 18.07 -2.80
CA PHE A 336 -6.42 19.24 -3.17
C PHE A 336 -7.81 18.81 -3.63
N LYS A 337 -8.77 18.77 -2.69
CA LYS A 337 -10.20 18.59 -3.02
C LYS A 337 -10.81 19.92 -3.50
N ALA A 338 -11.94 19.84 -4.20
CA ALA A 338 -12.80 21.01 -4.39
C ALA A 338 -13.06 21.65 -3.00
N PRO A 339 -12.84 22.97 -2.85
CA PRO A 339 -13.03 24.01 -3.85
C PRO A 339 -11.73 24.60 -4.43
N LEU A 340 -10.57 23.97 -4.23
CA LEU A 340 -9.30 24.46 -4.78
C LEU A 340 -9.26 24.28 -6.30
N ASN A 341 -8.76 25.29 -7.01
CA ASN A 341 -8.57 25.23 -8.44
C ASN A 341 -7.16 24.72 -8.78
N THR A 342 -7.08 23.48 -9.25
CA THR A 342 -5.82 22.80 -9.62
C THR A 342 -5.07 23.53 -10.73
N GLN A 343 -5.77 24.06 -11.73
CA GLN A 343 -5.15 24.81 -12.81
C GLN A 343 -4.48 26.09 -12.30
N LYS A 344 -5.07 26.77 -11.31
CA LYS A 344 -4.42 27.92 -10.65
C LYS A 344 -3.18 27.50 -9.87
N ILE A 345 -3.26 26.39 -9.12
CA ILE A 345 -2.11 25.87 -8.36
C ILE A 345 -0.95 25.53 -9.31
N GLU A 346 -1.22 24.87 -10.44
CA GLU A 346 -0.23 24.62 -11.48
C GLU A 346 0.36 25.91 -12.06
N GLN A 347 -0.46 26.94 -12.29
CA GLN A 347 0.02 28.24 -12.75
C GLN A 347 0.97 28.90 -11.73
N PHE A 348 0.69 28.78 -10.43
CA PHE A 348 1.55 29.29 -9.36
C PHE A 348 2.95 28.66 -9.37
N LEU A 349 3.07 27.38 -9.74
CA LEU A 349 4.37 26.74 -9.95
C LEU A 349 5.12 27.37 -11.13
N VAL A 350 4.42 27.65 -12.23
CA VAL A 350 5.03 28.15 -13.47
C VAL A 350 5.47 29.62 -13.33
N ASN A 351 4.65 30.47 -12.73
CA ASN A 351 4.92 31.90 -12.60
C ASN A 351 5.62 32.27 -11.28
N GLY A 352 5.72 31.36 -10.32
CA GLY A 352 6.32 31.58 -8.99
C GLY A 352 5.48 32.45 -8.05
N GLU A 353 4.22 32.74 -8.38
CA GLU A 353 3.32 33.49 -7.50
C GLU A 353 3.12 32.76 -6.18
N HIS A 354 3.23 33.52 -5.07
CA HIS A 354 3.12 33.00 -3.70
C HIS A 354 4.23 32.02 -3.28
N SER A 355 5.25 31.79 -4.10
CA SER A 355 6.36 30.91 -3.73
C SER A 355 7.10 31.41 -2.48
N ASP A 356 7.40 30.47 -1.59
CA ASP A 356 8.12 30.68 -0.32
C ASP A 356 9.42 29.86 -0.25
N VAL A 357 9.72 29.09 -1.30
CA VAL A 357 10.97 28.34 -1.46
C VAL A 357 11.42 28.29 -2.93
N ASN A 358 12.71 28.49 -3.13
CA ASN A 358 13.43 28.36 -4.39
C ASN A 358 14.28 27.10 -4.32
N ILE A 359 14.12 26.21 -5.29
CA ILE A 359 14.82 24.93 -5.30
C ILE A 359 15.96 24.96 -6.30
N TYR A 360 17.16 24.73 -5.81
CA TYR A 360 18.40 24.67 -6.58
C TYR A 360 18.93 23.24 -6.62
N VAL A 361 19.45 22.84 -7.77
CA VAL A 361 20.22 21.59 -7.92
C VAL A 361 21.67 21.95 -8.23
N ASN A 362 22.60 21.40 -7.46
CA ASN A 362 24.01 21.71 -7.59
C ASN A 362 24.52 21.36 -9.01
N GLY A 363 25.27 22.26 -9.65
CA GLY A 363 25.70 22.12 -11.05
C GLY A 363 24.66 22.51 -12.12
N HIS A 364 23.39 22.67 -11.77
CA HIS A 364 22.32 23.04 -12.73
C HIS A 364 21.63 24.38 -12.42
N GLY A 365 21.75 24.89 -11.19
CA GLY A 365 21.21 26.20 -10.80
C GLY A 365 19.77 26.11 -10.28
N LEU A 366 18.99 27.18 -10.49
CA LEU A 366 17.60 27.27 -10.06
C LEU A 366 16.72 26.38 -10.94
N VAL A 367 16.03 25.42 -10.32
CA VAL A 367 15.13 24.50 -11.01
C VAL A 367 13.70 25.02 -11.00
N THR A 368 13.18 25.46 -9.85
CA THR A 368 11.81 25.96 -9.75
C THR A 368 11.55 26.82 -8.51
N HIS A 369 10.50 27.63 -8.58
CA HIS A 369 9.89 28.35 -7.46
C HIS A 369 8.70 27.53 -6.94
N ALA A 370 8.73 27.11 -5.69
CA ALA A 370 7.75 26.18 -5.12
C ALA A 370 7.13 26.70 -3.81
N HIS A 371 6.19 25.91 -3.27
CA HIS A 371 5.45 26.20 -2.04
C HIS A 371 5.72 25.12 -1.00
N LYS A 372 6.30 25.49 0.15
CA LYS A 372 6.62 24.55 1.25
C LYS A 372 5.39 23.74 1.67
N LEU A 373 4.23 24.39 1.77
CA LEU A 373 2.96 23.72 2.10
C LEU A 373 2.61 22.61 1.09
N ILE A 374 2.65 22.90 -0.22
CA ILE A 374 2.31 21.91 -1.26
C ILE A 374 3.25 20.71 -1.20
N LEU A 375 4.56 20.96 -1.15
CA LEU A 375 5.55 19.88 -1.08
C LEU A 375 5.37 19.02 0.19
N SER A 376 5.05 19.66 1.33
CA SER A 376 4.84 18.99 2.62
C SER A 376 3.56 18.16 2.67
N LEU A 377 2.51 18.53 1.91
CA LEU A 377 1.28 17.72 1.79
C LEU A 377 1.53 16.39 1.08
N TRP A 378 2.50 16.35 0.16
CA TRP A 378 2.84 15.15 -0.62
C TRP A 378 3.98 14.33 -0.04
N SER A 379 4.83 14.92 0.79
CA SER A 379 6.05 14.29 1.27
C SER A 379 6.38 14.69 2.70
N MET A 380 6.41 13.70 3.58
CA MET A 380 6.89 13.87 4.95
C MET A 380 8.37 14.26 5.01
N THR A 381 9.16 13.92 3.98
CA THR A 381 10.56 14.34 3.90
C THR A 381 10.67 15.86 3.73
N PHE A 382 9.85 16.45 2.86
CA PHE A 382 9.79 17.91 2.71
C PHE A 382 9.20 18.58 3.96
N ASP A 383 8.14 18.03 4.54
CA ASP A 383 7.56 18.55 5.78
C ASP A 383 8.60 18.64 6.91
N LYS A 384 9.32 17.54 7.15
CA LYS A 384 10.39 17.50 8.16
C LYS A 384 11.51 18.48 7.83
N MET A 385 11.90 18.60 6.55
CA MET A 385 12.92 19.56 6.12
C MET A 385 12.52 21.01 6.46
N PHE A 386 11.24 21.35 6.30
CA PHE A 386 10.76 22.72 6.49
C PHE A 386 10.27 23.05 7.91
N THR A 387 10.09 22.06 8.80
CA THR A 387 9.53 22.27 10.15
C THR A 387 10.46 21.87 11.30
N ASN A 388 11.59 21.21 11.04
CA ASN A 388 12.48 20.71 12.09
C ASN A 388 13.41 21.75 12.74
N GLY A 389 13.35 23.01 12.32
CA GLY A 389 14.17 24.10 12.85
C GLY A 389 15.60 24.16 12.31
N MET A 390 15.94 23.33 11.32
CA MET A 390 17.22 23.39 10.62
C MET A 390 17.27 24.58 9.63
N LYS A 391 18.40 24.79 8.97
CA LYS A 391 18.64 25.93 8.06
C LYS A 391 17.51 26.07 7.02
N GLU A 392 17.08 24.94 6.48
CA GLU A 392 16.06 24.82 5.43
C GLU A 392 14.68 25.30 5.90
N SER A 393 14.38 25.20 7.20
CA SER A 393 13.10 25.66 7.75
C SER A 393 12.90 27.17 7.56
N SER A 394 13.96 27.97 7.75
CA SER A 394 13.91 29.43 7.61
C SER A 394 14.45 29.96 6.28
N ALA A 395 15.16 29.13 5.51
CA ALA A 395 15.69 29.53 4.21
C ALA A 395 14.60 29.63 3.15
N SER A 396 14.77 30.61 2.25
CA SER A 396 14.02 30.71 1.00
C SER A 396 14.70 29.94 -0.14
N ASN A 397 15.95 29.52 0.01
CA ASN A 397 16.72 28.81 -1.01
C ASN A 397 17.19 27.47 -0.44
N VAL A 398 16.86 26.38 -1.13
CA VAL A 398 17.21 25.01 -0.74
C VAL A 398 18.01 24.37 -1.86
N PHE A 399 19.06 23.63 -1.50
CA PHE A 399 20.00 23.04 -2.44
C PHE A 399 19.94 21.52 -2.33
N PHE A 400 19.77 20.85 -3.46
CA PHE A 400 19.84 19.40 -3.58
C PHE A 400 21.13 19.00 -4.29
N GLU A 401 21.80 17.99 -3.72
CA GLU A 401 22.97 17.33 -4.30
C GLU A 401 22.52 16.00 -4.92
N ASP A 402 23.14 15.63 -6.04
CA ASP A 402 23.00 14.30 -6.68
C ASP A 402 21.55 13.88 -7.04
N VAL A 403 20.68 14.83 -7.44
CA VAL A 403 19.34 14.51 -7.98
C VAL A 403 19.28 14.71 -9.50
N PRO A 404 18.70 13.77 -10.27
CA PRO A 404 18.47 13.96 -11.70
C PRO A 404 17.43 15.06 -11.93
N VAL A 405 17.86 16.17 -12.55
CA VAL A 405 17.07 17.41 -12.63
C VAL A 405 15.73 17.22 -13.31
N GLU A 406 15.69 16.47 -14.40
CA GLU A 406 14.47 16.26 -15.18
C GLU A 406 13.43 15.44 -14.41
N ALA A 407 13.85 14.31 -13.83
CA ALA A 407 12.98 13.50 -12.97
C ALA A 407 12.55 14.27 -11.71
N PHE A 408 13.45 15.05 -11.11
CA PHE A 408 13.10 15.85 -9.94
C PHE A 408 12.09 16.95 -10.26
N PHE A 409 12.18 17.57 -11.43
CA PHE A 409 11.19 18.52 -11.90
C PHE A 409 9.83 17.87 -12.15
N LEU A 410 9.79 16.68 -12.76
CA LEU A 410 8.55 15.90 -12.96
C LEU A 410 7.90 15.50 -11.63
N LEU A 411 8.71 15.14 -10.63
CA LEU A 411 8.23 14.86 -9.27
C LEU A 411 7.52 16.08 -8.67
N ILE A 412 8.09 17.27 -8.82
CA ILE A 412 7.46 18.51 -8.35
C ILE A 412 6.20 18.81 -9.16
N GLN A 413 6.22 18.66 -10.48
CA GLN A 413 5.02 18.86 -11.30
C GLN A 413 3.88 17.94 -10.88
N PHE A 414 4.17 16.67 -10.60
CA PHE A 414 3.18 15.72 -10.09
C PHE A 414 2.57 16.19 -8.76
N MET A 415 3.34 16.79 -7.86
CA MET A 415 2.79 17.34 -6.61
C MET A 415 1.80 18.49 -6.84
N TYR A 416 1.82 19.16 -7.98
CA TYR A 416 0.92 20.27 -8.27
C TYR A 416 -0.28 19.85 -9.11
N SER A 417 -0.11 18.92 -10.06
CA SER A 417 -1.17 18.44 -10.95
C SER A 417 -1.88 17.18 -10.44
N GLY A 418 -1.17 16.33 -9.69
CA GLY A 418 -1.59 14.96 -9.37
C GLY A 418 -1.50 14.00 -10.55
N GLU A 419 -0.96 14.46 -11.67
CA GLU A 419 -0.90 13.74 -12.93
C GLU A 419 0.54 13.63 -13.41
N LEU A 420 0.93 12.42 -13.82
CA LEU A 420 2.24 12.15 -14.39
C LEU A 420 2.26 12.56 -15.88
N LYS A 421 2.86 13.70 -16.18
CA LYS A 421 2.96 14.27 -17.53
C LYS A 421 4.19 13.74 -18.28
N VAL A 422 4.20 12.44 -18.59
CA VAL A 422 5.27 11.78 -19.36
C VAL A 422 4.68 11.09 -20.59
N ASP A 423 5.30 11.31 -21.75
CA ASP A 423 4.87 10.74 -23.02
C ASP A 423 4.95 9.20 -23.04
N ILE A 424 4.04 8.58 -23.77
CA ILE A 424 3.72 7.14 -23.69
C ILE A 424 4.68 6.26 -24.49
N GLU A 425 5.43 6.85 -25.41
CA GLU A 425 5.98 6.10 -26.54
C GLU A 425 7.38 5.54 -26.29
N GLU A 426 8.12 6.08 -25.32
CA GLU A 426 9.43 5.57 -24.91
C GLU A 426 9.55 5.61 -23.39
N ILE A 427 9.97 4.50 -22.75
CA ILE A 427 10.47 4.61 -21.38
C ILE A 427 11.78 5.38 -21.45
N THR A 428 11.70 6.64 -21.05
CA THR A 428 12.87 7.47 -20.81
C THR A 428 13.55 6.99 -19.53
N PRO A 429 14.90 6.98 -19.44
CA PRO A 429 15.63 6.76 -18.19
C PRO A 429 15.08 7.60 -17.02
N VAL A 430 14.54 8.77 -17.36
CA VAL A 430 13.81 9.69 -16.48
C VAL A 430 12.67 9.02 -15.71
N LEU A 431 11.91 8.09 -16.29
CA LEU A 431 10.81 7.40 -15.60
C LEU A 431 11.32 6.47 -14.49
N VAL A 432 12.48 5.82 -14.70
CA VAL A 432 13.13 4.99 -13.70
C VAL A 432 13.72 5.86 -12.59
N GLU A 433 14.39 6.95 -12.96
CA GLU A 433 14.88 7.95 -12.00
C GLU A 433 13.74 8.53 -11.15
N LEU A 434 12.60 8.82 -11.79
CA LEU A 434 11.41 9.34 -11.13
C LEU A 434 10.81 8.34 -10.13
N LEU A 435 10.76 7.05 -10.50
CA LEU A 435 10.34 5.99 -9.58
C LEU A 435 11.23 5.98 -8.32
N LEU A 436 12.54 6.10 -8.49
CA LEU A 436 13.50 6.06 -7.38
C LEU A 436 13.45 7.33 -6.53
N LEU A 437 13.26 8.49 -7.14
CA LEU A 437 13.02 9.74 -6.42
C LEU A 437 11.69 9.69 -5.65
N SER A 438 10.64 9.11 -6.23
CA SER A 438 9.34 8.99 -5.55
C SER A 438 9.44 8.16 -4.26
N ASP A 439 10.24 7.09 -4.26
CA ASP A 439 10.55 6.30 -3.05
C ASP A 439 11.37 7.13 -2.04
N GLN A 440 12.43 7.79 -2.51
CA GLN A 440 13.30 8.64 -1.66
C GLN A 440 12.53 9.76 -0.95
N PHE A 441 11.57 10.38 -1.63
CA PHE A 441 10.73 11.44 -1.06
C PHE A 441 9.44 10.91 -0.42
N GLY A 442 9.20 9.58 -0.44
CA GLY A 442 8.04 8.95 0.18
C GLY A 442 6.69 9.30 -0.46
N ILE A 443 6.68 9.53 -1.77
CA ILE A 443 5.49 9.93 -2.54
C ILE A 443 4.90 8.68 -3.21
N THR A 444 4.11 7.94 -2.43
CA THR A 444 3.57 6.63 -2.82
C THR A 444 2.68 6.69 -4.06
N ALA A 445 1.85 7.74 -4.20
CA ALA A 445 0.99 7.91 -5.38
C ALA A 445 1.79 8.07 -6.68
N LEU A 446 2.94 8.77 -6.63
CA LEU A 446 3.83 8.91 -7.79
C LEU A 446 4.57 7.59 -8.08
N GLN A 447 5.03 6.91 -7.02
CA GLN A 447 5.66 5.60 -7.12
C GLN A 447 4.73 4.61 -7.84
N PHE A 448 3.46 4.61 -7.44
CA PHE A 448 2.40 3.83 -8.05
C PHE A 448 2.25 4.12 -9.54
N GLU A 449 2.10 5.40 -9.90
CA GLU A 449 1.87 5.78 -11.31
C GLU A 449 3.10 5.46 -12.18
N CYS A 450 4.32 5.65 -11.66
CA CYS A 450 5.55 5.25 -12.33
C CYS A 450 5.60 3.73 -12.58
N CYS A 451 5.32 2.92 -11.54
CA CYS A 451 5.28 1.46 -11.65
C CYS A 451 4.23 1.00 -12.67
N LYS A 452 3.01 1.54 -12.60
CA LYS A 452 1.94 1.26 -13.55
C LYS A 452 2.38 1.55 -14.99
N ARG A 453 3.01 2.70 -15.22
CA ARG A 453 3.47 3.10 -16.55
C ARG A 453 4.59 2.21 -17.09
N ILE A 454 5.54 1.86 -16.24
CA ILE A 454 6.60 0.91 -16.57
C ILE A 454 5.99 -0.43 -16.96
N MET A 455 5.04 -0.94 -16.18
CA MET A 455 4.39 -2.22 -16.43
C MET A 455 3.55 -2.22 -17.71
N GLU A 456 2.81 -1.15 -18.00
CA GLU A 456 2.07 -1.00 -19.25
C GLU A 456 3.01 -1.08 -20.47
N PHE A 457 4.18 -0.47 -20.40
CA PHE A 457 5.17 -0.54 -21.47
C PHE A 457 5.80 -1.93 -21.59
N LEU A 458 6.18 -2.54 -20.47
CA LEU A 458 6.69 -3.92 -20.44
C LEU A 458 5.68 -4.92 -21.04
N SER A 459 4.37 -4.63 -20.92
CA SER A 459 3.31 -5.44 -21.51
C SER A 459 3.18 -5.31 -23.04
N LYS A 460 3.67 -4.21 -23.63
CA LYS A 460 3.45 -3.83 -25.03
C LYS A 460 4.57 -4.23 -25.99
N ILE A 461 5.77 -4.60 -25.54
CA ILE A 461 7.00 -4.61 -26.38
C ILE A 461 7.87 -5.88 -26.24
N MET A 462 8.66 -6.17 -27.30
CA MET A 462 9.68 -7.22 -27.44
C MET A 462 10.76 -7.23 -26.33
N ILE A 463 11.53 -8.32 -26.26
CA ILE A 463 12.59 -8.62 -25.26
C ILE A 463 13.65 -7.51 -25.09
N LEU A 464 13.95 -6.72 -26.13
CA LEU A 464 15.10 -5.80 -26.13
C LEU A 464 14.89 -4.55 -25.23
N PRO A 465 13.78 -3.79 -25.37
CA PRO A 465 13.55 -2.61 -24.53
C PRO A 465 13.31 -2.97 -23.06
N THR A 466 12.69 -4.12 -22.79
CA THR A 466 12.46 -4.64 -21.44
C THR A 466 13.78 -5.01 -20.73
N LEU A 467 14.73 -5.61 -21.45
CA LEU A 467 16.08 -5.88 -20.95
C LEU A 467 16.83 -4.59 -20.58
N VAL A 468 16.76 -3.55 -21.42
CA VAL A 468 17.42 -2.26 -21.15
C VAL A 468 16.90 -1.62 -19.87
N ILE A 469 15.59 -1.65 -19.64
CA ILE A 469 14.98 -1.11 -18.42
C ILE A 469 15.47 -1.85 -17.17
N LEU A 470 15.51 -3.18 -17.22
CA LEU A 470 16.02 -3.97 -16.10
C LEU A 470 17.47 -3.64 -15.79
N VAL A 471 18.31 -3.44 -16.82
CA VAL A 471 19.70 -3.01 -16.65
C VAL A 471 19.77 -1.64 -15.97
N LEU A 472 18.99 -0.65 -16.43
CA LEU A 472 18.96 0.69 -15.81
C LEU A 472 18.55 0.64 -14.34
N ILE A 473 17.50 -0.13 -14.03
CA ILE A 473 17.06 -0.34 -12.65
C ILE A 473 18.21 -0.96 -11.86
N LEU A 474 18.74 -2.12 -12.29
CA LEU A 474 19.80 -2.90 -11.64
C LEU A 474 21.11 -2.14 -11.41
N GLN A 475 21.45 -1.21 -12.30
CA GLN A 475 22.65 -0.35 -12.19
C GLN A 475 22.45 0.85 -11.27
N HIS A 476 21.21 1.25 -10.96
CA HIS A 476 20.99 2.50 -10.26
C HIS A 476 21.54 2.48 -8.83
N GLY A 477 22.36 3.48 -8.47
CA GLY A 477 23.05 3.56 -7.17
C GLY A 477 22.12 3.69 -5.95
N HIS A 478 20.89 4.15 -6.17
CA HIS A 478 19.84 4.26 -5.13
C HIS A 478 18.89 3.06 -5.06
N MET A 479 19.07 2.02 -5.88
CA MET A 479 18.22 0.82 -5.76
C MET A 479 18.35 0.24 -4.35
N THR A 480 17.21 0.03 -3.70
CA THR A 480 17.09 -0.69 -2.44
C THR A 480 16.56 -2.10 -2.67
N VAL A 481 17.14 -3.10 -2.00
CA VAL A 481 16.74 -4.51 -2.09
C VAL A 481 16.77 -5.15 -0.71
N THR A 482 15.91 -6.15 -0.49
CA THR A 482 15.87 -6.90 0.78
C THR A 482 16.98 -7.95 0.86
N SER A 483 17.39 -8.53 -0.27
CA SER A 483 18.60 -9.34 -0.41
C SER A 483 19.01 -9.48 -1.87
N GLU A 484 20.28 -9.80 -2.13
CA GLU A 484 20.76 -10.09 -3.48
C GLU A 484 20.15 -11.39 -4.05
N GLU A 485 19.69 -12.30 -3.19
CA GLU A 485 18.91 -13.47 -3.62
C GLU A 485 17.59 -13.05 -4.28
N ARG A 486 16.93 -11.99 -3.80
CA ARG A 486 15.71 -11.47 -4.45
C ARG A 486 15.98 -10.86 -5.81
N VAL A 487 17.14 -10.22 -5.98
CA VAL A 487 17.57 -9.70 -7.28
C VAL A 487 17.73 -10.86 -8.27
N LEU A 488 18.38 -11.94 -7.84
CA LEU A 488 18.51 -13.17 -8.61
C LEU A 488 17.14 -13.78 -8.95
N ASP A 489 16.26 -13.95 -7.96
CA ASP A 489 14.91 -14.51 -8.12
C ASP A 489 14.10 -13.70 -9.15
N ALA A 490 14.16 -12.37 -9.07
CA ALA A 490 13.47 -11.47 -10.01
C ALA A 490 14.00 -11.61 -11.44
N ILE A 491 15.34 -11.67 -11.61
CA ILE A 491 15.96 -11.89 -12.92
C ILE A 491 15.51 -13.24 -13.51
N LEU A 492 15.59 -14.32 -12.72
CA LEU A 492 15.21 -15.67 -13.17
C LEU A 492 13.73 -15.75 -13.53
N THR A 493 12.86 -15.18 -12.69
CA THR A 493 11.41 -15.12 -12.93
C THR A 493 11.10 -14.41 -14.25
N TRP A 494 11.71 -13.23 -14.47
CA TRP A 494 11.52 -12.47 -15.70
C TRP A 494 12.03 -13.23 -16.93
N CYS A 495 13.18 -13.91 -16.82
CA CYS A 495 13.73 -14.71 -17.91
C CYS A 495 12.88 -15.94 -18.26
N MET A 496 12.10 -16.47 -17.32
CA MET A 496 11.20 -17.61 -17.54
C MET A 496 9.84 -17.23 -18.15
N GLU A 497 9.57 -15.93 -18.32
CA GLU A 497 8.23 -15.43 -18.71
C GLU A 497 7.11 -15.91 -17.77
N ALA A 498 7.47 -16.14 -16.51
CA ALA A 498 6.57 -16.67 -15.51
C ALA A 498 5.62 -15.60 -14.96
N CYS A 499 4.35 -15.98 -14.78
CA CYS A 499 3.38 -15.16 -14.05
C CYS A 499 3.55 -15.25 -12.52
N ASP A 500 4.27 -16.27 -12.04
CA ASP A 500 4.54 -16.51 -10.62
C ASP A 500 6.01 -16.20 -10.29
N CYS A 501 6.26 -15.64 -9.11
CA CYS A 501 7.62 -15.42 -8.64
C CYS A 501 8.30 -16.77 -8.35
N PHE A 502 9.36 -17.08 -9.09
CA PHE A 502 10.20 -18.25 -8.86
C PHE A 502 11.44 -17.83 -8.09
N ASN A 503 11.78 -18.59 -7.05
CA ASN A 503 13.07 -18.47 -6.40
C ASN A 503 14.12 -19.34 -7.10
N TRP A 504 15.40 -19.04 -6.89
CA TRP A 504 16.49 -19.77 -7.51
C TRP A 504 16.49 -21.27 -7.16
N THR A 505 15.96 -21.68 -5.99
CA THR A 505 15.85 -23.10 -5.62
C THR A 505 14.80 -23.84 -6.45
N SER A 506 13.68 -23.20 -6.77
CA SER A 506 12.66 -23.76 -7.67
C SER A 506 13.19 -23.88 -9.09
N VAL A 507 13.94 -22.88 -9.57
CA VAL A 507 14.58 -22.94 -10.89
C VAL A 507 15.65 -24.03 -10.94
N HIS A 508 16.43 -24.18 -9.87
CA HIS A 508 17.36 -25.29 -9.71
C HIS A 508 16.65 -26.66 -9.85
N GLU A 509 15.49 -26.83 -9.25
CA GLU A 509 14.70 -28.06 -9.34
C GLU A 509 14.15 -28.28 -10.76
N LEU A 510 13.61 -27.24 -11.40
CA LEU A 510 13.12 -27.32 -12.78
C LEU A 510 14.23 -27.68 -13.78
N LEU A 511 15.45 -27.17 -13.57
CA LEU A 511 16.64 -27.50 -14.37
C LEU A 511 17.15 -28.94 -14.16
N SER A 512 16.60 -29.68 -13.19
CA SER A 512 16.88 -31.13 -13.09
C SER A 512 16.13 -31.95 -14.16
N THR A 513 14.99 -31.44 -14.63
CA THR A 513 14.10 -32.15 -15.56
C THR A 513 13.97 -31.47 -16.93
N SER A 514 14.41 -30.20 -17.05
CA SER A 514 14.29 -29.39 -18.27
C SER A 514 15.59 -28.69 -18.63
N ARG A 515 15.81 -28.49 -19.94
CA ARG A 515 16.98 -27.75 -20.45
C ARG A 515 16.78 -26.23 -20.37
N PRO A 516 17.85 -25.43 -20.18
CA PRO A 516 17.76 -23.97 -20.11
C PRO A 516 17.07 -23.32 -21.31
N GLU A 517 17.30 -23.83 -22.53
CA GLU A 517 16.69 -23.27 -23.75
C GLU A 517 15.17 -23.42 -23.75
N LYS A 518 14.65 -24.47 -23.12
CA LYS A 518 13.22 -24.70 -22.97
C LYS A 518 12.63 -23.86 -21.85
N LEU A 519 13.39 -23.67 -20.76
CA LEU A 519 12.92 -22.98 -19.57
C LEU A 519 12.89 -21.45 -19.73
N PHE A 520 13.89 -20.88 -20.38
CA PHE A 520 14.06 -19.43 -20.54
C PHE A 520 13.77 -18.93 -21.97
N GLY A 521 13.57 -19.85 -22.92
CA GLY A 521 13.22 -19.52 -24.30
C GLY A 521 14.14 -18.47 -24.93
N GLY A 522 13.53 -17.45 -25.53
CA GLY A 522 14.25 -16.34 -26.17
C GLY A 522 15.00 -15.40 -25.21
N ARG A 523 14.79 -15.50 -23.89
CA ARG A 523 15.43 -14.66 -22.87
C ARG A 523 16.67 -15.28 -22.23
N LEU A 524 17.10 -16.47 -22.67
CA LEU A 524 18.30 -17.13 -22.15
C LEU A 524 19.56 -16.25 -22.26
N THR A 525 19.71 -15.50 -23.35
CA THR A 525 20.84 -14.58 -23.54
C THR A 525 20.80 -13.38 -22.58
N ALA A 526 19.60 -12.96 -22.18
CA ALA A 526 19.40 -11.88 -21.22
C ALA A 526 19.88 -12.26 -19.82
N ILE A 527 19.81 -13.54 -19.42
CA ILE A 527 20.37 -14.02 -18.15
C ILE A 527 21.84 -13.66 -18.04
N ASN A 528 22.63 -13.92 -19.08
CA ASN A 528 24.06 -13.62 -19.08
C ASN A 528 24.35 -12.11 -19.01
N THR A 529 23.40 -11.29 -19.46
CA THR A 529 23.51 -9.83 -19.39
C THR A 529 23.14 -9.30 -18.01
N LEU A 530 22.17 -9.93 -17.34
CA LEU A 530 21.60 -9.45 -16.07
C LEU A 530 22.33 -9.98 -14.83
N LEU A 531 22.84 -11.22 -14.86
CA LEU A 531 23.52 -11.85 -13.73
C LEU A 531 24.69 -11.04 -13.15
N PRO A 532 25.52 -10.33 -13.94
CA PRO A 532 26.60 -9.50 -13.41
C PRO A 532 26.13 -8.38 -12.46
N PHE A 533 24.85 -8.01 -12.47
CA PHE A 533 24.32 -6.99 -11.56
C PHE A 533 23.89 -7.54 -10.19
N VAL A 534 23.89 -8.87 -10.01
CA VAL A 534 23.69 -9.49 -8.69
C VAL A 534 25.02 -9.44 -7.93
N ARG A 535 24.99 -8.89 -6.71
CA ARG A 535 26.18 -8.72 -5.86
C ARG A 535 26.46 -10.01 -5.07
N PHE A 536 26.74 -11.11 -5.77
CA PHE A 536 27.05 -12.43 -5.18
C PHE A 536 28.11 -12.40 -4.07
N PRO A 537 29.19 -11.59 -4.13
CA PRO A 537 30.17 -11.50 -3.04
C PRO A 537 29.59 -11.11 -1.67
N LEU A 538 28.37 -10.57 -1.65
CA LEU A 538 27.66 -10.12 -0.44
C LEU A 538 26.58 -11.11 0.02
N VAL A 539 26.41 -12.23 -0.67
CA VAL A 539 25.50 -13.31 -0.29
C VAL A 539 26.15 -14.18 0.80
N GLN A 540 25.34 -14.72 1.71
CA GLN A 540 25.83 -15.53 2.82
C GLN A 540 26.67 -16.73 2.32
N PRO A 541 27.83 -17.04 2.92
CA PRO A 541 28.72 -18.10 2.43
C PRO A 541 28.08 -19.48 2.36
N SER A 542 27.19 -19.80 3.31
CA SER A 542 26.42 -21.05 3.30
C SER A 542 25.53 -21.17 2.05
N VAL A 543 24.89 -20.08 1.64
CA VAL A 543 24.04 -20.00 0.45
C VAL A 543 24.88 -20.08 -0.82
N LEU A 544 26.04 -19.41 -0.88
CA LEU A 544 26.96 -19.49 -2.02
C LEU A 544 27.41 -20.93 -2.30
N HIS A 545 27.74 -21.71 -1.26
CA HIS A 545 28.08 -23.13 -1.42
C HIS A 545 26.91 -24.01 -1.88
N LEU A 546 25.67 -23.64 -1.54
CA LEU A 546 24.47 -24.30 -2.11
C LEU A 546 24.30 -23.95 -3.59
N MET A 547 24.49 -22.66 -3.94
CA MET A 547 24.41 -22.18 -5.32
C MET A 547 25.48 -22.82 -6.22
N GLU A 548 26.70 -23.01 -5.74
CA GLU A 548 27.80 -23.67 -6.46
C GLU A 548 27.43 -25.11 -6.90
N LYS A 549 26.72 -25.83 -6.04
CA LYS A 549 26.31 -27.23 -6.29
C LYS A 549 25.00 -27.35 -7.09
N SER A 550 24.32 -26.23 -7.32
CA SER A 550 23.01 -26.20 -7.95
C SER A 550 23.05 -26.54 -9.45
N ASN A 551 21.90 -26.91 -10.00
CA ASN A 551 21.72 -27.11 -11.43
C ASN A 551 21.81 -25.79 -12.21
N LEU A 552 21.64 -24.63 -11.56
CA LEU A 552 21.92 -23.33 -12.18
C LEU A 552 23.41 -23.22 -12.55
N ALA A 553 24.32 -23.51 -11.61
CA ALA A 553 25.76 -23.49 -11.87
C ALA A 553 26.23 -24.55 -12.88
N LYS A 554 25.54 -25.70 -12.95
CA LYS A 554 25.85 -26.73 -13.96
C LYS A 554 25.47 -26.30 -15.38
N ASN A 555 24.35 -25.59 -15.53
CA ASN A 555 23.76 -25.30 -16.83
C ASN A 555 24.03 -23.87 -17.33
N ILE A 556 24.40 -22.92 -16.46
CA ILE A 556 24.61 -21.52 -16.79
C ILE A 556 26.03 -21.11 -16.41
N GLU A 557 26.88 -20.97 -17.43
CA GLU A 557 28.31 -20.68 -17.26
C GLU A 557 28.58 -19.39 -16.48
N ALA A 558 27.90 -18.30 -16.86
CA ALA A 558 28.08 -16.99 -16.22
C ALA A 558 27.74 -17.04 -14.73
N PHE A 559 26.68 -17.77 -14.36
CA PHE A 559 26.31 -17.97 -12.95
C PHE A 559 27.40 -18.71 -12.18
N ARG A 560 27.95 -19.79 -12.75
CA ARG A 560 29.01 -20.57 -12.13
C ARG A 560 30.27 -19.73 -11.86
N GLN A 561 30.68 -18.91 -12.83
CA GLN A 561 31.85 -18.05 -12.70
C GLN A 561 31.67 -17.00 -11.60
N LEU A 562 30.51 -16.35 -11.55
CA LEU A 562 30.21 -15.33 -10.55
C LEU A 562 30.11 -15.89 -9.12
N VAL A 563 29.53 -17.07 -8.95
CA VAL A 563 29.45 -17.75 -7.63
C VAL A 563 30.83 -18.20 -7.17
N ALA A 564 31.67 -18.75 -8.06
CA ALA A 564 33.04 -19.14 -7.72
C ALA A 564 33.89 -17.93 -7.28
N GLU A 565 33.78 -16.81 -8.00
CA GLU A 565 34.42 -15.53 -7.63
C GLU A 565 33.98 -15.07 -6.22
N ALA A 566 32.68 -15.14 -5.93
CA ALA A 566 32.12 -14.76 -4.63
C ALA A 566 32.62 -15.67 -3.48
N ILE A 567 32.76 -16.98 -3.72
CA ILE A 567 33.32 -17.92 -2.73
C ILE A 567 34.79 -17.63 -2.46
N GLU A 568 35.59 -17.36 -3.49
CA GLU A 568 37.00 -16.94 -3.31
C GLU A 568 37.09 -15.65 -2.50
N PHE A 569 36.25 -14.65 -2.81
CA PHE A 569 36.19 -13.40 -2.06
C PHE A 569 35.85 -13.62 -0.58
N SER A 570 34.83 -14.43 -0.29
CA SER A 570 34.41 -14.78 1.07
C SER A 570 35.55 -15.44 1.87
N ASN A 571 36.30 -16.34 1.23
CA ASN A 571 37.41 -17.07 1.86
C ASN A 571 38.67 -16.21 2.07
N ALA A 572 38.93 -15.22 1.20
CA ALA A 572 40.12 -14.39 1.25
C ALA A 572 40.07 -13.30 2.35
N GLY A 573 38.88 -12.97 2.86
CA GLY A 573 38.65 -11.82 3.73
C GLY A 573 38.97 -10.49 3.02
N LEU A 574 38.83 -9.36 3.74
CA LEU A 574 39.04 -7.97 3.28
C LEU A 574 40.47 -7.61 2.81
N ARG A 575 41.24 -8.57 2.27
CA ARG A 575 42.64 -8.40 1.81
C ARG A 575 42.78 -8.06 0.33
N MET A 576 41.69 -8.00 -0.43
CA MET A 576 41.71 -7.50 -1.81
C MET A 576 41.47 -5.99 -1.80
N ALA A 577 42.28 -5.22 -2.55
CA ALA A 577 42.09 -3.78 -2.72
C ALA A 577 40.81 -3.52 -3.55
N THR A 578 39.67 -3.38 -2.90
CA THR A 578 38.32 -3.27 -3.50
C THR A 578 37.96 -1.85 -3.97
N ASN A 579 38.89 -1.07 -4.51
CA ASN A 579 38.66 0.38 -4.65
C ASN A 579 37.88 0.86 -5.89
N THR A 580 37.27 0.01 -6.71
CA THR A 580 36.48 0.51 -7.87
C THR A 580 35.25 -0.31 -8.33
N CYS A 581 35.00 -1.53 -7.82
CA CYS A 581 33.90 -2.36 -8.36
C CYS A 581 32.65 -2.37 -7.47
N GLU A 582 31.52 -1.92 -8.01
CA GLU A 582 30.23 -1.82 -7.30
C GLU A 582 29.66 -3.16 -6.82
N ARG A 583 30.06 -4.30 -7.42
CA ARG A 583 29.63 -5.66 -7.03
C ARG A 583 30.08 -6.07 -5.62
N PHE A 584 31.07 -5.40 -5.05
CA PHE A 584 31.62 -5.67 -3.72
C PHE A 584 31.13 -4.70 -2.65
N HIS A 585 30.21 -3.81 -2.98
CA HIS A 585 29.63 -2.84 -2.05
C HIS A 585 28.16 -3.17 -1.84
N HIS A 586 27.64 -3.11 -0.62
CA HIS A 586 26.20 -3.32 -0.38
C HIS A 586 25.34 -2.27 -1.09
N ARG A 587 24.17 -2.67 -1.60
CA ARG A 587 23.14 -1.72 -2.03
C ARG A 587 22.67 -0.95 -0.81
N ARG A 588 22.19 0.28 -0.99
CA ARG A 588 21.48 0.97 0.11
C ARG A 588 20.26 0.10 0.45
N SER A 589 20.12 -0.35 1.70
CA SER A 589 18.96 -1.14 2.11
C SER A 589 17.89 -0.20 2.67
N SER A 590 16.61 -0.44 2.34
CA SER A 590 15.47 0.21 3.01
C SER A 590 15.27 -0.30 4.44
N TYR A 591 16.04 -1.33 4.83
CA TYR A 591 16.06 -1.93 6.15
C TYR A 591 17.44 -1.76 6.78
N LYS A 592 17.50 -1.30 8.02
CA LYS A 592 18.69 -1.34 8.85
C LYS A 592 18.99 -2.77 9.26
N GLU A 593 20.20 -3.23 8.95
CA GLU A 593 20.67 -4.53 9.41
C GLU A 593 21.07 -4.47 10.88
N LEU A 594 20.50 -5.38 11.67
CA LEU A 594 20.72 -5.55 13.10
C LEU A 594 21.22 -6.97 13.31
N GLN A 595 22.55 -7.13 13.30
CA GLN A 595 23.21 -8.44 13.28
C GLN A 595 23.40 -9.00 14.69
N TYR A 596 23.11 -10.29 14.85
CA TYR A 596 23.53 -11.05 16.03
C TYR A 596 25.05 -11.14 16.07
N ILE A 597 25.65 -10.69 17.18
CA ILE A 597 27.08 -10.84 17.48
C ILE A 597 27.28 -11.89 18.56
N SER A 598 26.51 -11.80 19.65
CA SER A 598 26.63 -12.70 20.80
C SER A 598 25.40 -12.63 21.69
N ASP A 599 25.22 -13.63 22.53
CA ASP A 599 24.12 -13.68 23.50
C ASP A 599 24.08 -12.43 24.41
N GLY A 600 22.92 -11.75 24.42
CA GLY A 600 22.71 -10.56 25.24
C GLY A 600 23.46 -9.31 24.75
N ASP A 601 23.82 -9.26 23.46
CA ASP A 601 24.41 -8.07 22.86
C ASP A 601 23.44 -6.88 22.77
N ASN A 602 23.95 -5.79 22.18
CA ASN A 602 23.26 -4.51 22.05
C ASN A 602 22.89 -4.20 20.59
N ASN A 603 22.82 -5.20 19.72
CA ASN A 603 22.65 -5.03 18.28
C ASN A 603 21.30 -5.52 17.75
N GLY A 604 20.42 -6.03 18.60
CA GLY A 604 19.07 -6.44 18.20
C GLY A 604 18.05 -5.31 18.16
N VAL A 605 16.86 -5.64 17.67
CA VAL A 605 15.72 -4.75 17.42
C VAL A 605 15.18 -4.13 18.70
N ILE A 606 15.05 -4.92 19.77
CA ILE A 606 14.50 -4.47 21.05
C ILE A 606 15.50 -3.50 21.70
N TYR A 607 16.80 -3.79 21.65
CA TYR A 607 17.82 -2.82 22.03
C TYR A 607 17.74 -1.54 21.20
N TYR A 608 17.69 -1.67 19.87
CA TYR A 608 17.65 -0.52 18.96
C TYR A 608 16.44 0.37 19.21
N ALA A 609 15.26 -0.23 19.42
CA ALA A 609 14.06 0.47 19.85
C ALA A 609 14.26 1.16 21.20
N GLY A 610 14.99 0.56 22.14
CA GLY A 610 15.32 1.20 23.43
C GLY A 610 16.17 2.47 23.31
N THR A 611 16.92 2.62 22.22
CA THR A 611 17.69 3.85 21.91
C THR A 611 16.89 4.88 21.11
N SER A 612 15.57 4.72 21.00
CA SER A 612 14.72 5.46 20.05
C SER A 612 15.30 5.43 18.64
N PHE A 613 15.68 4.22 18.21
CA PHE A 613 16.24 3.94 16.89
C PHE A 613 17.53 4.74 16.63
N GLY A 614 18.42 4.75 17.63
CA GLY A 614 19.73 5.40 17.59
C GLY A 614 19.75 6.91 17.92
N LYS A 615 18.60 7.50 18.28
CA LYS A 615 18.49 8.94 18.58
C LYS A 615 18.88 9.30 20.01
N HIS A 616 18.73 8.37 20.95
CA HIS A 616 18.87 8.62 22.38
C HIS A 616 19.66 7.52 23.09
N GLN A 617 20.07 7.80 24.33
CA GLN A 617 20.59 6.74 25.20
C GLN A 617 19.51 5.71 25.49
N TRP A 618 19.93 4.47 25.74
CA TRP A 618 19.01 3.36 25.94
C TRP A 618 18.09 3.60 27.16
N ILE A 619 16.80 3.51 26.92
CA ILE A 619 15.73 3.42 27.90
C ILE A 619 14.95 2.14 27.60
N ASN A 620 14.34 1.52 28.61
CA ASN A 620 13.49 0.35 28.37
C ASN A 620 12.44 0.69 27.29
N PRO A 621 12.36 -0.07 26.18
CA PRO A 621 11.56 0.32 25.02
C PRO A 621 10.05 0.30 25.28
N VAL A 622 9.58 -0.48 26.27
CA VAL A 622 8.18 -0.44 26.72
C VAL A 622 7.89 0.83 27.53
N LEU A 623 8.85 1.32 28.32
CA LEU A 623 8.71 2.60 29.03
C LEU A 623 8.75 3.80 28.08
N ALA A 624 9.59 3.71 27.04
CA ALA A 624 9.68 4.71 25.98
C ALA A 624 8.47 4.69 25.03
N LYS A 625 7.60 3.67 25.12
CA LYS A 625 6.48 3.40 24.21
C LYS A 625 6.89 3.18 22.75
N ASN A 626 8.13 2.73 22.53
CA ASN A 626 8.62 2.41 21.19
C ASN A 626 8.18 1.02 20.75
N ILE A 627 7.92 0.10 21.70
CA ILE A 627 7.37 -1.23 21.45
C ILE A 627 6.30 -1.55 22.50
N THR A 628 5.43 -2.51 22.19
CA THR A 628 4.47 -3.06 23.16
C THR A 628 4.77 -4.54 23.39
N VAL A 629 4.76 -4.96 24.66
CA VAL A 629 4.95 -6.37 25.03
C VAL A 629 3.73 -6.85 25.80
N THR A 630 3.22 -8.02 25.46
CA THR A 630 2.07 -8.64 26.12
C THR A 630 2.33 -10.13 26.37
N ALA A 631 1.54 -10.73 27.26
CA ALA A 631 1.65 -12.13 27.64
C ALA A 631 0.29 -12.82 27.61
N SER A 632 0.30 -14.14 27.56
CA SER A 632 -0.89 -14.98 27.71
C SER A 632 -1.59 -14.80 29.07
N SER A 633 -0.85 -14.46 30.13
CA SER A 633 -1.39 -14.19 31.47
C SER A 633 -1.50 -12.69 31.78
N PRO A 634 -2.43 -12.29 32.68
CA PRO A 634 -2.51 -10.89 33.15
C PRO A 634 -1.23 -10.42 33.83
N ASN A 635 -1.00 -9.10 33.79
CA ASN A 635 0.14 -8.47 34.46
C ASN A 635 0.13 -8.80 35.96
N SER A 636 1.29 -9.18 36.49
CA SER A 636 1.47 -9.56 37.88
C SER A 636 2.91 -9.28 38.34
N ARG A 637 3.23 -9.61 39.59
CA ARG A 637 4.62 -9.54 40.08
C ARG A 637 5.59 -10.51 39.38
N TYR A 638 5.08 -11.46 38.60
CA TYR A 638 5.88 -12.44 37.85
C TYR A 638 5.74 -12.27 36.32
N THR A 639 4.65 -11.64 35.88
CA THR A 639 4.39 -11.33 34.46
C THR A 639 4.47 -9.81 34.29
N ASP A 640 5.68 -9.30 34.06
CA ASP A 640 5.92 -7.88 33.79
C ASP A 640 6.51 -7.73 32.37
N PRO A 641 5.76 -7.14 31.41
CA PRO A 641 6.27 -6.86 30.07
C PRO A 641 7.60 -6.10 30.04
N LYS A 642 7.86 -5.23 31.02
CA LYS A 642 9.11 -4.47 31.10
C LYS A 642 10.31 -5.35 31.42
N ALA A 643 10.10 -6.43 32.18
CA ALA A 643 11.16 -7.33 32.58
C ALA A 643 11.71 -8.11 31.37
N LEU A 644 10.83 -8.55 30.45
CA LEU A 644 11.22 -9.32 29.26
C LEU A 644 12.19 -8.58 28.33
N VAL A 645 12.10 -7.24 28.28
CA VAL A 645 12.91 -6.38 27.40
C VAL A 645 13.89 -5.51 28.19
N SER A 646 14.22 -5.96 29.40
CA SER A 646 15.18 -5.31 30.28
C SER A 646 16.58 -5.85 30.05
N LYS A 647 17.59 -5.00 30.28
CA LYS A 647 19.00 -5.45 30.38
C LYS A 647 19.30 -6.15 31.71
N ASN A 648 18.47 -5.92 32.72
CA ASN A 648 18.67 -6.49 34.04
C ASN A 648 18.08 -7.89 34.11
N TYR A 649 18.86 -8.83 34.63
CA TYR A 649 18.40 -10.19 34.87
C TYR A 649 17.26 -10.22 35.90
N GLN A 650 16.17 -10.91 35.56
CA GLN A 650 15.04 -11.14 36.45
C GLN A 650 14.96 -12.64 36.79
N ALA A 651 15.21 -12.99 38.05
CA ALA A 651 15.24 -14.38 38.51
C ALA A 651 13.88 -15.09 38.50
N THR A 652 12.77 -14.35 38.42
CA THR A 652 11.42 -14.93 38.32
C THR A 652 10.61 -14.11 37.35
N CYS A 653 10.40 -14.65 36.15
CA CYS A 653 9.66 -14.00 35.07
C CYS A 653 9.00 -15.05 34.18
N PHE A 654 7.67 -15.04 34.09
CA PHE A 654 6.98 -15.99 33.22
C PHE A 654 5.65 -15.46 32.67
N ALA A 655 5.28 -15.99 31.50
CA ALA A 655 3.92 -15.95 30.98
C ALA A 655 3.19 -17.26 31.38
N GLY A 656 2.04 -17.11 32.03
CA GLY A 656 1.23 -18.22 32.51
C GLY A 656 0.25 -18.75 31.45
N PRO A 657 -0.34 -19.93 31.69
CA PRO A 657 -1.19 -20.59 30.72
C PRO A 657 -2.49 -19.86 30.43
N ARG A 658 -2.88 -19.90 29.16
CA ARG A 658 -4.18 -19.47 28.64
C ARG A 658 -4.77 -20.57 27.78
N LEU A 659 -6.10 -20.67 27.77
CA LEU A 659 -6.82 -21.56 26.88
C LEU A 659 -7.12 -20.80 25.58
N GLU A 660 -6.59 -21.26 24.45
CA GLU A 660 -6.86 -20.73 23.11
C GLU A 660 -7.24 -21.92 22.21
N ASP A 661 -8.40 -21.84 21.56
CA ASP A 661 -8.94 -22.89 20.66
C ASP A 661 -8.94 -24.31 21.26
N GLY A 662 -9.24 -24.40 22.56
CA GLY A 662 -9.27 -25.67 23.29
C GLY A 662 -7.90 -26.28 23.61
N LYS A 663 -6.81 -25.59 23.28
CA LYS A 663 -5.43 -25.97 23.65
C LYS A 663 -4.91 -25.03 24.72
N MET A 664 -4.16 -25.58 25.67
CA MET A 664 -3.44 -24.79 26.65
C MET A 664 -2.15 -24.30 25.99
N CYS A 665 -1.89 -23.01 26.07
CA CYS A 665 -0.68 -22.39 25.53
C CYS A 665 -0.19 -21.28 26.47
N SER A 666 1.10 -20.99 26.41
CA SER A 666 1.69 -19.80 27.05
C SER A 666 2.61 -19.11 26.10
N TRP A 667 2.53 -17.79 26.06
CA TRP A 667 3.28 -17.01 25.10
C TRP A 667 3.64 -15.63 25.64
N TRP A 668 4.77 -15.13 25.15
CA TRP A 668 5.14 -13.72 25.18
C TRP A 668 5.04 -13.19 23.75
N MET A 669 4.47 -11.99 23.59
CA MET A 669 4.31 -11.32 22.30
C MET A 669 4.93 -9.93 22.36
N VAL A 670 5.67 -9.58 21.32
CA VAL A 670 6.25 -8.26 21.07
C VAL A 670 5.61 -7.68 19.81
N ASP A 671 5.05 -6.49 19.94
CA ASP A 671 4.70 -5.59 18.84
C ASP A 671 5.81 -4.55 18.72
N ILE A 672 6.57 -4.58 17.62
CA ILE A 672 7.70 -3.67 17.40
C ILE A 672 7.29 -2.26 16.94
N GLY A 673 5.99 -1.99 16.82
CA GLY A 673 5.43 -0.69 16.45
C GLY A 673 4.76 -0.68 15.06
N PRO A 674 3.80 0.22 14.81
CA PRO A 674 3.00 0.26 13.58
C PRO A 674 3.81 0.61 12.33
N ASP A 675 4.85 1.43 12.48
CA ASP A 675 5.70 1.89 11.37
C ASP A 675 6.87 0.94 11.08
N HIS A 676 6.92 -0.18 11.80
CA HIS A 676 8.09 -1.04 11.84
C HIS A 676 7.81 -2.45 11.35
N GLN A 677 8.78 -2.99 10.63
CA GLN A 677 8.76 -4.35 10.12
C GLN A 677 10.13 -4.98 10.27
N LEU A 678 10.16 -6.26 10.60
CA LEU A 678 11.38 -7.04 10.73
C LEU A 678 11.30 -8.29 9.87
N MET A 679 12.27 -8.46 8.98
CA MET A 679 12.61 -9.78 8.42
C MET A 679 13.59 -10.44 9.39
N CYS A 680 13.06 -11.29 10.27
CA CYS A 680 13.79 -11.85 11.39
C CYS A 680 14.63 -13.04 10.95
N ASN A 681 15.96 -12.95 11.12
CA ASN A 681 16.91 -14.00 10.74
C ASN A 681 17.65 -14.62 11.92
N TYR A 682 17.45 -14.10 13.13
CA TYR A 682 18.03 -14.62 14.37
C TYR A 682 17.20 -14.17 15.57
N TYR A 683 17.21 -14.94 16.65
CA TYR A 683 16.64 -14.50 17.91
C TYR A 683 17.39 -15.07 19.12
N THR A 684 17.33 -14.35 20.24
CA THR A 684 17.95 -14.73 21.51
C THR A 684 16.92 -14.73 22.61
N VAL A 685 16.96 -15.73 23.49
CA VAL A 685 16.15 -15.82 24.70
C VAL A 685 17.04 -16.05 25.91
N ARG A 686 16.62 -15.54 27.08
CA ARG A 686 17.22 -15.93 28.37
C ARG A 686 16.18 -16.56 29.27
N GLN A 687 16.48 -17.75 29.77
CA GLN A 687 15.70 -18.42 30.81
C GLN A 687 15.70 -17.57 32.09
N ASP A 688 14.61 -17.58 32.85
CA ASP A 688 14.60 -17.01 34.20
C ASP A 688 15.39 -17.89 35.20
N GLY A 689 15.29 -17.63 36.51
CA GLY A 689 15.99 -18.40 37.55
C GLY A 689 15.33 -19.74 37.91
N SER A 690 14.26 -20.14 37.23
CA SER A 690 13.54 -21.38 37.53
C SER A 690 14.16 -22.61 36.84
N ALA A 691 13.88 -23.79 37.41
CA ALA A 691 14.23 -25.08 36.82
C ALA A 691 13.15 -25.64 35.86
N THR A 692 12.26 -24.77 35.36
CA THR A 692 11.18 -25.11 34.43
C THR A 692 11.60 -24.74 33.02
N PHE A 693 12.33 -25.62 32.34
CA PHE A 693 12.91 -25.35 31.03
C PHE A 693 11.92 -25.61 29.91
N MET A 694 11.87 -24.70 28.94
CA MET A 694 11.13 -24.92 27.70
C MET A 694 11.82 -26.00 26.84
N ARG A 695 11.01 -26.84 26.18
CA ARG A 695 11.47 -27.98 25.38
C ARG A 695 10.86 -27.96 23.98
N SER A 696 9.55 -27.73 23.90
CA SER A 696 8.87 -27.56 22.62
C SER A 696 8.16 -26.22 22.58
N TRP A 697 8.58 -25.37 21.66
CA TRP A 697 8.03 -24.04 21.44
C TRP A 697 8.17 -23.63 19.98
N VAL A 698 7.49 -22.54 19.63
CA VAL A 698 7.56 -21.96 18.29
C VAL A 698 7.75 -20.45 18.39
N LEU A 699 8.62 -19.91 17.54
CA LEU A 699 8.67 -18.49 17.25
C LEU A 699 7.79 -18.22 16.04
N GLN A 700 6.86 -17.27 16.14
CA GLN A 700 5.94 -16.90 15.08
C GLN A 700 5.99 -15.41 14.79
N GLY A 701 5.74 -15.05 13.53
CA GLY A 701 5.56 -13.69 13.05
C GLY A 701 4.13 -13.42 12.57
N SER A 702 3.67 -12.18 12.68
CA SER A 702 2.35 -11.75 12.19
C SER A 702 2.36 -10.27 11.79
N MET A 703 1.50 -9.89 10.83
CA MET A 703 1.30 -8.49 10.43
C MET A 703 0.10 -7.84 11.13
N ASP A 704 -0.88 -8.64 11.57
CA ASP A 704 -2.16 -8.19 12.12
C ASP A 704 -2.36 -8.62 13.59
N GLY A 705 -1.45 -9.42 14.14
CA GLY A 705 -1.55 -10.02 15.47
C GLY A 705 -2.58 -11.15 15.58
N ARG A 706 -3.22 -11.54 14.47
CA ARG A 706 -4.29 -12.55 14.40
C ARG A 706 -3.88 -13.76 13.56
N SER A 707 -3.27 -13.51 12.42
CA SER A 707 -2.80 -14.50 11.45
C SER A 707 -1.30 -14.72 11.66
N TRP A 708 -0.92 -15.92 12.10
CA TRP A 708 0.44 -16.23 12.53
C TRP A 708 1.17 -17.17 11.58
N THR A 709 2.40 -16.82 11.22
CA THR A 709 3.32 -17.65 10.44
C THR A 709 4.43 -18.18 11.34
N SER A 710 4.67 -19.50 11.31
CA SER A 710 5.77 -20.11 12.07
C SER A 710 7.12 -19.80 11.43
N LEU A 711 7.99 -19.14 12.19
CA LEU A 711 9.36 -18.78 11.77
C LEU A 711 10.35 -19.89 12.12
N HIS A 712 10.26 -20.42 13.34
CA HIS A 712 11.14 -21.49 13.81
C HIS A 712 10.42 -22.37 14.83
N VAL A 713 10.46 -23.69 14.64
CA VAL A 713 9.78 -24.69 15.49
C VAL A 713 10.82 -25.52 16.23
N HIS A 714 10.65 -25.65 17.54
CA HIS A 714 11.49 -26.47 18.41
C HIS A 714 10.68 -27.67 18.92
N GLU A 715 11.27 -28.85 18.84
CA GLU A 715 10.73 -30.10 19.37
C GLU A 715 11.79 -30.75 20.27
N ASP A 716 11.48 -30.88 21.57
CA ASP A 716 12.37 -31.44 22.59
C ASP A 716 13.80 -30.84 22.60
N ASP A 717 13.91 -29.53 22.41
CA ASP A 717 15.18 -28.81 22.36
C ASP A 717 15.82 -28.71 23.75
N GLN A 718 17.03 -29.25 23.89
CA GLN A 718 17.79 -29.34 25.14
C GLN A 718 18.84 -28.22 25.31
N THR A 719 18.86 -27.22 24.43
CA THR A 719 19.87 -26.15 24.43
C THR A 719 19.87 -25.37 25.75
N ILE A 720 18.67 -25.02 26.25
CA ILE A 720 18.50 -24.41 27.57
C ILE A 720 18.43 -25.52 28.62
N CYS A 721 19.44 -25.62 29.48
CA CYS A 721 19.53 -26.62 30.54
C CYS A 721 19.95 -26.06 31.90
N GLN A 722 20.25 -24.75 32.00
CA GLN A 722 20.61 -24.10 33.25
C GLN A 722 19.73 -22.86 33.54
N PRO A 723 19.43 -22.57 34.82
CA PRO A 723 18.76 -21.33 35.19
C PRO A 723 19.55 -20.09 34.75
N GLY A 724 18.88 -19.08 34.22
CA GLY A 724 19.49 -17.82 33.79
C GLY A 724 20.32 -17.91 32.49
N GLN A 725 20.33 -19.05 31.82
CA GLN A 725 21.09 -19.30 30.59
C GLN A 725 20.50 -18.51 29.40
N PHE A 726 21.39 -17.94 28.59
CA PHE A 726 21.05 -17.46 27.25
C PHE A 726 21.14 -18.61 26.23
N ALA A 727 20.25 -18.55 25.26
CA ALA A 727 20.33 -19.38 24.07
C ALA A 727 19.81 -18.59 22.87
N SER A 728 20.42 -18.83 21.70
CA SER A 728 20.09 -18.11 20.48
C SER A 728 20.11 -19.05 19.28
N TRP A 729 19.27 -18.75 18.29
CA TRP A 729 19.09 -19.61 17.14
C TRP A 729 18.94 -18.80 15.85
N PRO A 730 19.56 -19.25 14.74
CA PRO A 730 19.30 -18.71 13.41
C PRO A 730 17.90 -19.08 12.93
N ILE A 731 17.27 -18.16 12.21
CA ILE A 731 16.01 -18.40 11.50
C ILE A 731 16.34 -18.48 10.02
N THR A 732 16.16 -19.67 9.44
CA THR A 732 16.53 -19.97 8.05
C THR A 732 15.30 -20.35 7.23
N GLY A 733 15.32 -20.04 5.93
CA GLY A 733 14.26 -20.41 4.99
C GLY A 733 13.39 -19.22 4.56
N GLN A 734 12.36 -19.51 3.77
CA GLN A 734 11.52 -18.47 3.14
C GLN A 734 10.78 -17.59 4.14
N THR A 735 10.42 -18.12 5.31
CA THR A 735 9.71 -17.41 6.37
C THR A 735 10.57 -16.35 7.07
N ALA A 736 11.90 -16.53 7.10
CA ALA A 736 12.85 -15.54 7.62
C ALA A 736 12.92 -14.27 6.75
N LEU A 737 12.51 -14.37 5.48
CA LEU A 737 12.51 -13.29 4.50
C LEU A 737 11.17 -12.55 4.43
N LEU A 738 10.21 -12.88 5.30
CA LEU A 738 8.93 -12.21 5.38
C LEU A 738 8.98 -11.10 6.44
N PRO A 739 8.55 -9.87 6.11
CA PRO A 739 8.47 -8.80 7.09
C PRO A 739 7.30 -9.04 8.03
N PHE A 740 7.54 -8.96 9.34
CA PHE A 740 6.51 -9.03 10.37
C PHE A 740 6.63 -7.87 11.37
N ARG A 741 5.49 -7.47 11.95
CA ARG A 741 5.41 -6.48 13.03
C ARG A 741 5.31 -7.16 14.40
N PHE A 742 4.47 -8.18 14.50
CA PHE A 742 4.23 -8.91 15.73
C PHE A 742 5.08 -10.18 15.75
N PHE A 743 5.75 -10.43 16.87
CA PHE A 743 6.51 -11.65 17.12
C PHE A 743 6.04 -12.28 18.41
N ARG A 744 5.82 -13.60 18.42
CA ARG A 744 5.52 -14.31 19.67
C ARG A 744 6.32 -15.58 19.81
N VAL A 745 6.79 -15.83 21.04
CA VAL A 745 7.36 -17.11 21.47
C VAL A 745 6.28 -17.84 22.23
N MET A 746 5.90 -19.03 21.77
CA MET A 746 4.77 -19.79 22.31
C MET A 746 5.15 -21.23 22.60
N LEU A 747 4.85 -21.72 23.81
CA LEU A 747 4.97 -23.13 24.15
C LEU A 747 3.99 -23.98 23.34
N THR A 748 4.47 -25.08 22.77
CA THR A 748 3.66 -26.07 22.04
C THR A 748 3.47 -27.36 22.83
N ALA A 749 4.30 -27.59 23.85
CA ALA A 749 4.15 -28.69 24.81
C ALA A 749 4.56 -28.23 26.23
N PRO A 750 4.22 -29.02 27.27
CA PRO A 750 4.63 -28.71 28.64
C PRO A 750 6.16 -28.64 28.82
N ALA A 751 6.61 -27.67 29.60
CA ALA A 751 7.98 -27.51 30.08
C ALA A 751 8.36 -28.57 31.14
N THR A 752 9.65 -28.68 31.47
CA THR A 752 10.20 -29.74 32.35
C THR A 752 9.79 -29.68 33.83
N GLY A 753 9.07 -28.63 34.25
CA GLY A 753 8.71 -28.42 35.65
C GLY A 753 7.74 -29.48 36.19
N VAL A 754 7.75 -29.71 37.51
CA VAL A 754 6.84 -30.66 38.19
C VAL A 754 5.46 -30.02 38.50
N SER A 755 5.42 -28.69 38.60
CA SER A 755 4.21 -27.88 38.83
C SER A 755 4.20 -26.70 37.87
N ASN A 756 3.02 -26.26 37.41
CA ASN A 756 2.86 -25.17 36.43
C ASN A 756 3.64 -25.42 35.14
N THR A 757 3.50 -26.63 34.59
CA THR A 757 4.25 -27.13 33.42
C THR A 757 4.00 -26.33 32.15
N TRP A 758 2.97 -25.49 32.12
CA TRP A 758 2.70 -24.59 31.01
C TRP A 758 3.25 -23.19 31.21
N ASN A 759 4.04 -22.88 32.24
CA ASN A 759 4.66 -21.55 32.35
C ASN A 759 5.81 -21.39 31.35
N LEU A 760 5.80 -20.30 30.59
CA LEU A 760 6.93 -19.89 29.75
C LEU A 760 7.87 -18.97 30.54
N CYS A 761 8.90 -19.57 31.13
CA CYS A 761 9.81 -18.95 32.10
C CYS A 761 11.04 -18.28 31.45
N ILE A 762 10.83 -17.16 30.77
CA ILE A 762 11.88 -16.38 30.12
C ILE A 762 11.92 -14.94 30.66
N CYS A 763 13.12 -14.38 30.77
CA CYS A 763 13.35 -13.03 31.30
C CYS A 763 14.03 -12.08 30.30
N PHE A 764 14.36 -12.56 29.09
CA PHE A 764 14.93 -11.74 28.03
C PHE A 764 14.49 -12.29 26.67
N LEU A 765 14.19 -11.39 25.74
CA LEU A 765 14.00 -11.68 24.33
C LEU A 765 14.70 -10.59 23.51
N GLU A 766 15.40 -11.00 22.46
CA GLU A 766 15.98 -10.10 21.45
C GLU A 766 15.81 -10.69 20.06
N LEU A 767 15.56 -9.83 19.07
CA LEU A 767 15.29 -10.20 17.67
C LEU A 767 16.30 -9.52 16.75
N TYR A 768 16.72 -10.19 15.69
CA TYR A 768 17.74 -9.70 14.77
C TYR A 768 17.32 -9.89 13.32
N GLY A 769 17.91 -9.10 12.44
CA GLY A 769 17.70 -9.18 11.01
C GLY A 769 17.58 -7.81 10.37
N TYR A 770 16.72 -7.71 9.36
CA TYR A 770 16.54 -6.50 8.58
C TYR A 770 15.32 -5.74 9.09
N PHE A 771 15.55 -4.61 9.75
CA PHE A 771 14.56 -3.79 10.44
C PHE A 771 14.25 -2.51 9.66
N ARG A 772 12.98 -2.22 9.38
CA ARG A 772 12.52 -1.00 8.72
C ARG A 772 11.91 -0.02 9.72
#